data_AF-A0A9U8DUC9-F1
#
_entry.id   AF-A0A9U8DUC9-F1
#
_cell.length_a   1.000
_cell.length_b   1.000
_cell.length_c   1.000
_cell.angle_alpha   90.00
_cell.angle_beta   90.00
_cell.angle_gamma   90.00
#
_symmetry.space_group_name_H-M   'P 1'
#
loop_
_entity.id
_entity.type
_entity.pdbx_description
1 polymer ?
#
loop_
_entity_poly.entity_id
_entity_poly.type
_entity_poly.pdbx_seq_one_letter_code
_entity_poly.pdbx_strand_id
1 'polypeptide(L)'
;MYYFKDYGAGSERGDFDYSTKEESKENYHDHSQTGRIGDGKQNLTKAVHPRILTWEDRSQRSLRQTNAAAQLRNTLLSMQQESSDVPLGPLPSPEEAAVLLRNHAAYTSHLESESAYIKEEIAVIRMKLAEVLEENRTLHNELKTTVVHDILKDGGEIINVMGTLDQTFSDSYSNVMGRHDFKRWQVELERLSKLHAAKTERLESQLGFSKSEVEKLQQTVEDLKSQLRIQDSIPTHENGSLIEGAFLSEAQRHITYRTIEKLTKERDELMDHVTALQSQLKEMSQREEDAYQQMKKGIQLVEQAQLEQTEALVEKEQVCEELLRVRQRFEAHVRESQTVIRAERETVRRENQALIDDLNNKLKELAEFYTLVQSKYEKEVRDKAALAGEIAELKSQLRTCDREVTVTAESYRTETTNASLQRNSALYESNRLRSELEKVRHEHEQETSRTKIELDDLRQRLNKAERELINSKEECIHMTSTIQALERELHLAKMARDTIERSRLEDLKVIRKQAQDREEEMILKMEEADDRHSQATHEMDTMLLKQNKLILKLREECKKQAIHLEKTIKKYRGQNGKLQQANSELMKRMERMSLRVTELENQSDQHVRVHDKMKDRLKSLDEQAQHQAVQLVEAITKYSQLSRDRQLLAREVEFLRSQLHKASQTSTEVLRLNSSSKVLVDDILNTMTKDERDGTIALIPELQLNIPDLPAKIDLEDTFSETGM
;
A
#
# COMPACT_ATOMS: atom_id res chain seq x y z
N MET A 1 -32.42 -11.24 -12.82
CA MET A 1 -32.97 -11.83 -14.06
C MET A 1 -31.83 -12.38 -14.90
N TYR A 2 -32.16 -13.18 -15.92
CA TYR A 2 -31.29 -13.92 -16.83
C TYR A 2 -30.70 -15.24 -16.30
N TYR A 3 -30.86 -16.26 -17.15
CA TYR A 3 -30.48 -17.67 -17.01
C TYR A 3 -29.38 -17.97 -18.03
N PHE A 4 -28.45 -18.87 -17.67
CA PHE A 4 -28.01 -20.01 -18.50
C PHE A 4 -27.40 -21.03 -17.49
N LYS A 5 -27.90 -22.26 -17.32
CA LYS A 5 -27.84 -23.44 -18.21
C LYS A 5 -26.43 -23.82 -18.64
N ASP A 6 -25.97 -25.01 -18.23
CA ASP A 6 -25.87 -26.15 -19.15
C ASP A 6 -25.63 -27.52 -18.47
N TYR A 7 -25.60 -28.56 -19.31
CA TYR A 7 -25.57 -30.02 -19.12
C TYR A 7 -24.47 -30.59 -18.18
N GLY A 8 -24.54 -31.83 -17.68
CA GLY A 8 -25.56 -32.89 -17.82
C GLY A 8 -25.03 -34.30 -17.47
N ALA A 9 -25.85 -35.32 -17.74
CA ALA A 9 -25.66 -36.77 -17.45
C ALA A 9 -25.63 -37.20 -15.96
N GLY A 10 -26.33 -38.26 -15.54
CA GLY A 10 -27.38 -39.03 -16.24
C GLY A 10 -27.72 -40.37 -15.57
N SER A 11 -28.98 -40.82 -15.75
CA SER A 11 -29.50 -42.21 -15.60
C SER A 11 -29.25 -42.96 -14.27
N GLU A 12 -30.16 -43.70 -13.63
CA GLU A 12 -31.63 -43.82 -13.54
C GLU A 12 -31.87 -45.08 -12.65
N ARG A 13 -33.04 -45.23 -12.01
CA ARG A 13 -33.49 -46.42 -11.22
C ARG A 13 -32.74 -46.63 -9.88
N GLY A 14 -33.38 -46.99 -8.76
CA GLY A 14 -34.75 -47.48 -8.51
C GLY A 14 -34.76 -48.99 -8.22
N ASP A 15 -35.62 -49.54 -7.35
CA ASP A 15 -36.68 -48.93 -6.54
C ASP A 15 -37.09 -49.93 -5.42
N PHE A 16 -37.41 -49.44 -4.20
CA PHE A 16 -38.01 -50.20 -3.06
C PHE A 16 -37.21 -51.45 -2.56
N ASP A 17 -37.54 -52.15 -1.44
CA ASP A 17 -38.68 -52.05 -0.51
C ASP A 17 -38.28 -52.33 0.97
N TYR A 18 -39.24 -52.20 1.89
CA TYR A 18 -39.17 -52.52 3.33
C TYR A 18 -39.07 -54.03 3.64
N SER A 19 -38.48 -54.43 4.79
CA SER A 19 -39.27 -54.73 6.02
C SER A 19 -38.56 -55.62 7.08
N THR A 20 -38.51 -55.10 8.32
CA THR A 20 -38.68 -55.79 9.63
C THR A 20 -38.02 -57.14 10.01
N LYS A 21 -37.42 -57.15 11.22
CA LYS A 21 -37.52 -58.18 12.30
C LYS A 21 -36.85 -59.56 12.05
N GLU A 22 -36.43 -60.36 13.04
CA GLU A 22 -36.32 -60.15 14.51
C GLU A 22 -35.16 -60.98 15.14
N GLU A 23 -35.02 -60.85 16.46
CA GLU A 23 -34.16 -61.55 17.45
C GLU A 23 -33.68 -62.98 17.10
N SER A 24 -32.48 -63.40 17.54
CA SER A 24 -32.30 -63.96 18.90
C SER A 24 -30.85 -63.97 19.39
N LYS A 25 -30.66 -64.02 20.72
CA LYS A 25 -29.38 -64.26 21.42
C LYS A 25 -29.37 -65.68 22.00
N GLU A 26 -28.19 -66.26 22.24
CA GLU A 26 -27.82 -66.74 23.59
C GLU A 26 -26.32 -67.05 23.75
N ASN A 27 -25.89 -67.31 25.00
CA ASN A 27 -24.49 -67.40 25.44
C ASN A 27 -24.00 -68.85 25.63
N TYR A 28 -22.68 -69.03 25.64
CA TYR A 28 -22.03 -70.11 26.41
C TYR A 28 -20.77 -69.62 27.15
N HIS A 29 -20.70 -69.90 28.46
CA HIS A 29 -19.45 -70.12 29.19
C HIS A 29 -19.05 -71.61 28.99
N ASP A 30 -17.78 -72.05 28.90
CA ASP A 30 -16.50 -71.70 29.56
C ASP A 30 -16.17 -72.62 30.77
N HIS A 31 -14.87 -72.91 30.93
CA HIS A 31 -14.16 -73.68 31.97
C HIS A 31 -14.29 -75.23 31.94
N SER A 32 -13.33 -76.02 32.46
CA SER A 32 -11.85 -75.88 32.58
C SER A 32 -11.22 -77.21 33.07
N GLN A 33 -9.88 -77.30 33.12
CA GLN A 33 -9.04 -78.32 33.82
C GLN A 33 -9.08 -79.77 33.23
N THR A 34 -8.01 -80.56 33.04
CA THR A 34 -6.65 -80.77 33.64
C THR A 34 -6.63 -81.42 35.03
N GLY A 35 -6.07 -82.61 35.29
CA GLY A 35 -5.41 -83.63 34.45
C GLY A 35 -4.22 -84.30 35.17
N ARG A 36 -3.93 -85.59 34.89
CA ARG A 36 -2.63 -86.32 35.07
C ARG A 36 -2.80 -87.80 34.65
N ILE A 37 -2.03 -88.30 33.68
CA ILE A 37 -0.79 -89.12 33.80
C ILE A 37 -1.02 -90.56 34.30
N GLY A 38 -0.60 -91.53 33.47
CA GLY A 38 -0.54 -92.97 33.76
C GLY A 38 -0.04 -93.73 32.51
N ASP A 39 1.10 -94.41 32.62
CA ASP A 39 1.92 -94.82 31.47
C ASP A 39 1.37 -95.98 30.61
N GLY A 40 1.65 -95.90 29.30
CA GLY A 40 1.38 -96.99 28.34
C GLY A 40 2.09 -96.88 26.97
N LYS A 41 2.99 -95.91 26.78
CA LYS A 41 3.53 -95.53 25.45
C LYS A 41 4.89 -96.13 25.05
N GLN A 42 5.48 -97.03 25.84
CA GLN A 42 6.89 -97.43 25.64
C GLN A 42 7.13 -98.64 24.71
N ASN A 43 6.10 -99.43 24.35
CA ASN A 43 6.30 -100.77 23.75
C ASN A 43 5.89 -100.94 22.26
N LEU A 44 5.68 -99.86 21.50
CA LEU A 44 5.21 -99.95 20.09
C LEU A 44 6.17 -99.36 19.02
N THR A 45 7.45 -99.20 19.33
CA THR A 45 8.44 -98.49 18.48
C THR A 45 9.65 -99.35 18.08
N LYS A 46 9.42 -100.57 17.58
CA LYS A 46 10.50 -101.46 17.06
C LYS A 46 10.26 -102.14 15.71
N ALA A 47 9.15 -101.86 15.01
CA ALA A 47 8.94 -102.28 13.63
C ALA A 47 8.16 -101.20 12.86
N VAL A 48 8.47 -101.05 11.56
CA VAL A 48 8.07 -99.93 10.68
C VAL A 48 8.64 -98.58 11.15
N HIS A 49 9.39 -97.92 10.26
CA HIS A 49 9.93 -96.58 10.51
C HIS A 49 8.98 -95.53 9.91
N PRO A 50 8.11 -94.87 10.70
CA PRO A 50 7.17 -93.91 10.13
C PRO A 50 7.94 -92.66 9.70
N ARG A 51 7.82 -92.27 8.42
CA ARG A 51 8.21 -90.95 7.96
C ARG A 51 7.10 -89.99 8.38
N ILE A 52 7.10 -89.59 9.66
CA ILE A 52 6.02 -88.79 10.25
C ILE A 52 6.00 -87.41 9.60
N LEU A 53 5.20 -87.27 8.55
CA LEU A 53 4.60 -86.00 8.18
C LEU A 53 3.67 -85.59 9.31
N THR A 54 4.21 -84.84 10.27
CA THR A 54 3.41 -84.16 11.28
C THR A 54 2.49 -83.19 10.56
N TRP A 55 1.21 -83.56 10.46
CA TRP A 55 0.13 -82.63 10.14
C TRP A 55 -0.05 -81.68 11.34
N GLU A 56 0.93 -80.79 11.54
CA GLU A 56 0.81 -79.66 12.45
C GLU A 56 -0.41 -78.85 12.04
N ASP A 57 -1.24 -78.55 13.04
CA ASP A 57 -2.51 -77.87 12.85
C ASP A 57 -2.33 -76.56 12.05
N ARG A 58 -3.32 -76.26 11.21
CA ARG A 58 -3.34 -75.09 10.31
C ARG A 58 -3.14 -73.78 11.10
N SER A 59 -3.60 -73.76 12.35
CA SER A 59 -3.34 -72.70 13.33
C SER A 59 -1.84 -72.50 13.61
N GLN A 60 -1.10 -73.58 13.88
CA GLN A 60 0.32 -73.50 14.25
C GLN A 60 1.22 -73.08 13.09
N ARG A 61 0.91 -73.48 11.84
CA ARG A 61 1.60 -72.94 10.66
C ARG A 61 1.40 -71.43 10.50
N SER A 62 0.19 -70.93 10.73
CA SER A 62 -0.09 -69.49 10.73
C SER A 62 0.75 -68.77 11.80
N LEU A 63 0.73 -69.29 13.04
CA LEU A 63 1.45 -68.69 14.17
C LEU A 63 2.98 -68.73 14.01
N ARG A 64 3.54 -69.77 13.37
CA ARG A 64 4.98 -69.80 13.03
C ARG A 64 5.35 -68.85 11.89
N GLN A 65 4.49 -68.69 10.87
CA GLN A 65 4.74 -67.72 9.80
C GLN A 65 4.65 -66.28 10.31
N THR A 66 3.69 -65.95 11.18
CA THR A 66 3.62 -64.61 11.79
C THR A 66 4.80 -64.35 12.72
N ASN A 67 5.24 -65.34 13.51
CA ASN A 67 6.43 -65.23 14.37
C ASN A 67 7.73 -65.06 13.55
N ALA A 68 7.94 -65.83 12.48
CA ALA A 68 9.10 -65.68 11.61
C ALA A 68 9.12 -64.30 10.92
N ALA A 69 7.96 -63.83 10.44
CA ALA A 69 7.83 -62.49 9.87
C ALA A 69 7.97 -61.37 10.94
N ALA A 70 7.65 -61.63 12.21
CA ALA A 70 7.92 -60.71 13.32
C ALA A 70 9.42 -60.68 13.67
N GLN A 71 10.10 -61.83 13.67
CA GLN A 71 11.55 -61.92 13.87
C GLN A 71 12.32 -61.19 12.77
N LEU A 72 11.99 -61.40 11.48
CA LEU A 72 12.61 -60.67 10.37
C LEU A 72 12.39 -59.15 10.46
N ARG A 73 11.19 -58.70 10.87
CA ARG A 73 10.93 -57.27 11.11
C ARG A 73 11.73 -56.72 12.28
N ASN A 74 11.85 -57.46 13.39
CA ASN A 74 12.69 -57.04 14.52
C ASN A 74 14.18 -56.99 14.16
N THR A 75 14.66 -57.90 13.30
CA THR A 75 16.07 -57.92 12.83
C THR A 75 16.35 -56.76 11.89
N LEU A 76 15.43 -56.43 10.98
CA LEU A 76 15.52 -55.23 10.15
C LEU A 76 15.49 -53.95 10.99
N LEU A 77 14.66 -53.89 12.03
CA LEU A 77 14.59 -52.76 12.95
C LEU A 77 15.89 -52.61 13.77
N SER A 78 16.52 -53.71 14.22
CA SER A 78 17.81 -53.61 14.94
C SER A 78 18.94 -53.12 14.04
N MET A 79 19.02 -53.61 12.79
CA MET A 79 20.01 -53.09 11.82
C MET A 79 19.75 -51.63 11.43
N GLN A 80 18.51 -51.14 11.52
CA GLN A 80 18.21 -49.72 11.39
C GLN A 80 18.69 -48.91 12.60
N GLN A 81 18.59 -49.45 13.82
CA GLN A 81 19.11 -48.79 15.03
C GLN A 81 20.65 -48.78 15.12
N GLU A 82 21.35 -49.79 14.60
CA GLU A 82 22.82 -49.77 14.52
C GLU A 82 23.37 -48.64 13.63
N SER A 83 22.53 -48.02 12.79
CA SER A 83 22.92 -46.90 11.93
C SER A 83 22.87 -45.51 12.58
N SER A 84 22.27 -45.36 13.78
CA SER A 84 22.14 -44.04 14.44
C SER A 84 23.28 -43.68 15.38
N ASP A 85 24.05 -44.65 15.89
CA ASP A 85 25.07 -44.44 16.94
C ASP A 85 26.51 -44.40 16.40
N VAL A 86 26.73 -43.71 15.27
CA VAL A 86 28.08 -43.36 14.79
C VAL A 86 28.45 -41.96 15.30
N PRO A 87 29.50 -41.80 16.13
CA PRO A 87 29.94 -40.48 16.58
C PRO A 87 30.35 -39.58 15.40
N LEU A 88 29.86 -38.35 15.39
CA LEU A 88 30.20 -37.33 14.39
C LEU A 88 31.68 -36.95 14.47
N GLY A 89 32.50 -37.63 13.66
CA GLY A 89 33.82 -37.15 13.26
C GLY A 89 33.73 -35.87 12.41
N PRO A 90 34.87 -35.28 12.01
CA PRO A 90 34.89 -34.16 11.09
C PRO A 90 34.11 -34.49 9.80
N LEU A 91 33.25 -33.56 9.35
CA LEU A 91 32.51 -33.72 8.10
C LEU A 91 33.51 -33.96 6.94
N PRO A 92 33.34 -35.03 6.15
CA PRO A 92 34.24 -35.33 5.04
C PRO A 92 34.22 -34.20 4.00
N SER A 93 35.35 -34.00 3.33
CA SER A 93 35.49 -33.05 2.22
C SER A 93 34.39 -33.31 1.17
N PRO A 94 33.87 -32.29 0.46
CA PRO A 94 32.86 -32.50 -0.59
C PRO A 94 33.26 -33.54 -1.65
N GLU A 95 34.56 -33.70 -1.91
CA GLU A 95 35.11 -34.70 -2.82
C GLU A 95 35.12 -36.11 -2.22
N GLU A 96 35.48 -36.24 -0.93
CA GLU A 96 35.39 -37.49 -0.17
C GLU A 96 33.93 -37.95 -0.02
N ALA A 97 33.03 -37.03 0.28
CA ALA A 97 31.58 -37.27 0.34
C ALA A 97 31.03 -37.74 -1.01
N ALA A 98 31.48 -37.15 -2.13
CA ALA A 98 31.10 -37.59 -3.48
C ALA A 98 31.63 -39.00 -3.82
N VAL A 99 32.83 -39.36 -3.36
CA VAL A 99 33.37 -40.73 -3.49
C VAL A 99 32.60 -41.71 -2.62
N LEU A 100 32.31 -41.37 -1.36
CA LEU A 100 31.49 -42.20 -0.46
C LEU A 100 30.09 -42.44 -1.03
N LEU A 101 29.40 -41.40 -1.51
CA LEU A 101 28.09 -41.53 -2.14
C LEU A 101 28.11 -42.42 -3.40
N ARG A 102 29.17 -42.32 -4.22
CA ARG A 102 29.36 -43.20 -5.39
C ARG A 102 29.59 -44.66 -4.97
N ASN A 103 30.38 -44.88 -3.93
CA ASN A 103 30.64 -46.22 -3.39
C ASN A 103 29.38 -46.84 -2.74
N HIS A 104 28.61 -46.04 -2.00
CA HIS A 104 27.30 -46.46 -1.47
C HIS A 104 26.32 -46.80 -2.60
N ALA A 105 26.21 -45.99 -3.65
CA ALA A 105 25.35 -46.30 -4.79
C ALA A 105 25.75 -47.61 -5.50
N ALA A 106 27.05 -47.87 -5.67
CA ALA A 106 27.54 -49.14 -6.22
C ALA A 106 27.23 -50.33 -5.29
N TYR A 107 27.38 -50.16 -3.97
CA TYR A 107 27.07 -51.20 -2.99
C TYR A 107 25.56 -51.49 -2.90
N THR A 108 24.71 -50.47 -2.93
CA THR A 108 23.25 -50.62 -3.01
C THR A 108 22.85 -51.39 -4.28
N SER A 109 23.39 -51.03 -5.44
CA SER A 109 23.10 -51.73 -6.70
C SER A 109 23.56 -53.20 -6.67
N HIS A 110 24.68 -53.50 -6.02
CA HIS A 110 25.12 -54.88 -5.79
C HIS A 110 24.15 -55.65 -4.89
N LEU A 111 23.76 -55.09 -3.73
CA LEU A 111 22.77 -55.71 -2.84
C LEU A 111 21.40 -55.90 -3.51
N GLU A 112 20.98 -54.99 -4.39
CA GLU A 112 19.77 -55.13 -5.20
C GLU A 112 19.88 -56.33 -6.17
N SER A 113 21.04 -56.52 -6.81
CA SER A 113 21.29 -57.66 -7.69
C SER A 113 21.29 -59.01 -6.94
N GLU A 114 21.89 -59.07 -5.75
CA GLU A 114 21.84 -60.27 -4.90
C GLU A 114 20.42 -60.52 -4.37
N SER A 115 19.70 -59.46 -3.99
CA SER A 115 18.29 -59.54 -3.58
C SER A 115 17.40 -60.03 -4.72
N ALA A 116 17.70 -59.72 -5.97
CA ALA A 116 17.00 -60.26 -7.14
C ALA A 116 17.32 -61.75 -7.34
N TYR A 117 18.61 -62.13 -7.31
CA TYR A 117 19.06 -63.52 -7.43
C TYR A 117 18.43 -64.44 -6.36
N ILE A 118 18.42 -64.01 -5.09
CA ILE A 118 17.82 -64.77 -3.98
C ILE A 118 16.31 -64.95 -4.16
N LYS A 119 15.60 -63.97 -4.73
CA LYS A 119 14.15 -64.10 -5.04
C LYS A 119 13.90 -65.14 -6.13
N GLU A 120 14.74 -65.19 -7.16
CA GLU A 120 14.63 -66.14 -8.26
C GLU A 120 14.90 -67.58 -7.79
N GLU A 121 15.98 -67.83 -7.05
CA GLU A 121 16.26 -69.15 -6.44
C GLU A 121 15.12 -69.59 -5.50
N ILE A 122 14.55 -68.68 -4.71
CA ILE A 122 13.36 -68.98 -3.88
C ILE A 122 12.14 -69.32 -4.75
N ALA A 123 11.97 -68.73 -5.94
CA ALA A 123 10.91 -69.10 -6.87
C ALA A 123 11.12 -70.49 -7.48
N VAL A 124 12.35 -70.81 -7.90
CA VAL A 124 12.74 -72.14 -8.39
C VAL A 124 12.55 -73.23 -7.33
N ILE A 125 12.92 -72.95 -6.07
CA ILE A 125 12.70 -73.88 -4.95
C ILE A 125 11.20 -74.08 -4.66
N ARG A 126 10.38 -73.02 -4.76
CA ARG A 126 8.91 -73.13 -4.62
C ARG A 126 8.28 -73.98 -5.72
N MET A 127 8.76 -73.88 -6.96
CA MET A 127 8.30 -74.69 -8.08
C MET A 127 8.60 -76.18 -7.84
N LYS A 128 9.86 -76.52 -7.53
CA LYS A 128 10.28 -77.89 -7.19
C LYS A 128 9.53 -78.46 -5.98
N LEU A 129 9.22 -77.63 -4.98
CA LEU A 129 8.40 -78.05 -3.83
C LEU A 129 6.95 -78.35 -4.22
N ALA A 130 6.37 -77.61 -5.17
CA ALA A 130 5.02 -77.88 -5.67
C ALA A 130 4.97 -79.20 -6.48
N GLU A 131 5.97 -79.46 -7.33
CA GLU A 131 6.14 -80.72 -8.06
C GLU A 131 6.20 -81.92 -7.11
N VAL A 132 7.10 -81.88 -6.11
CA VAL A 132 7.27 -82.94 -5.11
C VAL A 132 6.01 -83.13 -4.24
N LEU A 133 5.24 -82.06 -3.97
CA LEU A 133 3.98 -82.17 -3.22
C LEU A 133 2.88 -82.88 -4.01
N GLU A 134 2.79 -82.66 -5.33
CA GLU A 134 1.79 -83.36 -6.16
C GLU A 134 2.23 -84.79 -6.47
N GLU A 135 3.53 -85.08 -6.66
CA GLU A 135 4.08 -86.44 -6.71
C GLU A 135 3.74 -87.23 -5.43
N ASN A 136 3.96 -86.62 -4.26
CA ASN A 136 3.62 -87.22 -2.97
C ASN A 136 2.11 -87.50 -2.84
N ARG A 137 1.28 -86.63 -3.43
CA ARG A 137 -0.18 -86.78 -3.47
C ARG A 137 -0.63 -87.91 -4.39
N THR A 138 -0.01 -88.06 -5.57
CA THR A 138 -0.30 -89.20 -6.47
C THR A 138 0.10 -90.52 -5.82
N LEU A 139 1.29 -90.62 -5.24
CA LEU A 139 1.75 -91.82 -4.53
C LEU A 139 0.86 -92.17 -3.32
N HIS A 140 0.34 -91.17 -2.59
CA HIS A 140 -0.62 -91.42 -1.51
C HIS A 140 -1.99 -91.90 -2.00
N ASN A 141 -2.45 -91.47 -3.17
CA ASN A 141 -3.68 -91.99 -3.79
C ASN A 141 -3.49 -93.42 -4.27
N GLU A 142 -2.36 -93.74 -4.90
CA GLU A 142 -2.00 -95.09 -5.34
C GLU A 142 -1.88 -96.06 -4.16
N LEU A 143 -1.15 -95.69 -3.11
CA LEU A 143 -1.07 -96.51 -1.89
C LEU A 143 -2.45 -96.74 -1.25
N LYS A 144 -3.35 -95.76 -1.33
CA LYS A 144 -4.73 -95.91 -0.84
C LYS A 144 -5.53 -96.88 -1.71
N THR A 145 -5.37 -96.87 -3.02
CA THR A 145 -6.07 -97.82 -3.91
C THR A 145 -5.50 -99.23 -3.80
N THR A 146 -4.19 -99.42 -3.63
CA THR A 146 -3.62 -100.76 -3.39
C THR A 146 -4.07 -101.33 -2.04
N VAL A 147 -3.98 -100.57 -0.95
CA VAL A 147 -4.43 -101.05 0.38
C VAL A 147 -5.92 -101.40 0.39
N VAL A 148 -6.78 -100.64 -0.29
CA VAL A 148 -8.20 -100.99 -0.44
C VAL A 148 -8.40 -102.23 -1.33
N HIS A 149 -7.59 -102.40 -2.38
CA HIS A 149 -7.63 -103.60 -3.23
C HIS A 149 -7.21 -104.86 -2.46
N ASP A 150 -6.14 -104.78 -1.66
CA ASP A 150 -5.61 -105.92 -0.88
C ASP A 150 -6.57 -106.30 0.26
N ILE A 151 -7.16 -105.33 0.98
CA ILE A 151 -8.20 -105.57 2.00
C ILE A 151 -9.47 -106.24 1.41
N LEU A 152 -9.81 -105.94 0.15
CA LEU A 152 -10.93 -106.59 -0.55
C LEU A 152 -10.60 -107.97 -1.12
N LYS A 153 -9.32 -108.39 -1.06
CA LYS A 153 -8.79 -109.61 -1.68
C LYS A 153 -8.45 -110.66 -0.63
N ASP A 154 -7.81 -110.27 0.46
CA ASP A 154 -7.41 -111.15 1.57
C ASP A 154 -8.48 -111.13 2.69
N GLY A 155 -9.69 -111.53 2.32
CA GLY A 155 -10.87 -111.39 3.17
C GLY A 155 -10.92 -112.31 4.39
N GLY A 156 -10.64 -111.78 5.58
CA GLY A 156 -11.24 -112.26 6.84
C GLY A 156 -10.35 -112.37 8.08
N GLU A 157 -9.01 -112.45 7.95
CA GLU A 157 -8.16 -112.99 9.03
C GLU A 157 -7.27 -111.97 9.79
N ILE A 158 -7.80 -110.80 10.17
CA ILE A 158 -7.15 -109.91 11.17
C ILE A 158 -8.13 -109.47 12.29
N ILE A 159 -9.04 -110.35 12.71
CA ILE A 159 -9.95 -110.13 13.84
C ILE A 159 -9.49 -110.92 15.07
N ASN A 160 -8.35 -110.55 15.66
CA ASN A 160 -7.90 -111.16 16.93
C ASN A 160 -6.95 -110.33 17.81
N VAL A 161 -6.78 -109.02 17.55
CA VAL A 161 -5.84 -108.15 18.32
C VAL A 161 -6.52 -106.92 18.96
N MET A 162 -7.80 -106.66 18.69
CA MET A 162 -8.50 -105.44 19.15
C MET A 162 -9.56 -105.67 20.24
N GLY A 163 -9.32 -106.63 21.14
CA GLY A 163 -10.23 -107.00 22.24
C GLY A 163 -10.36 -106.00 23.39
N THR A 164 -9.94 -104.74 23.22
CA THR A 164 -9.90 -103.71 24.28
C THR A 164 -10.42 -102.34 23.83
N LEU A 165 -11.40 -102.30 22.92
CA LEU A 165 -12.07 -101.05 22.47
C LEU A 165 -13.58 -101.23 22.26
N ASP A 166 -14.19 -102.14 23.03
CA ASP A 166 -15.54 -102.66 22.81
C ASP A 166 -16.66 -101.60 22.95
N GLN A 167 -16.40 -100.51 23.67
CA GLN A 167 -17.41 -99.48 23.95
C GLN A 167 -17.54 -98.38 22.87
N THR A 168 -16.60 -98.29 21.91
CA THR A 168 -16.60 -97.21 20.88
C THR A 168 -16.97 -97.72 19.48
N PHE A 169 -17.03 -99.03 19.27
CA PHE A 169 -17.32 -99.63 17.96
C PHE A 169 -18.82 -99.78 17.64
N SER A 170 -19.68 -99.82 18.66
CA SER A 170 -21.13 -99.98 18.51
C SER A 170 -21.78 -98.89 17.65
N ASP A 171 -21.39 -97.63 17.85
CA ASP A 171 -22.07 -96.49 17.22
C ASP A 171 -21.76 -96.33 15.73
N SER A 172 -20.56 -96.73 15.27
CA SER A 172 -20.16 -96.57 13.86
C SER A 172 -20.93 -97.50 12.90
N TYR A 173 -21.23 -98.73 13.31
CA TYR A 173 -21.90 -99.69 12.42
C TYR A 173 -23.40 -99.39 12.20
N SER A 174 -24.02 -98.60 13.09
CA SER A 174 -25.42 -98.18 12.98
C SER A 174 -25.73 -97.31 11.75
N ASN A 175 -24.70 -96.68 11.16
CA ASN A 175 -24.81 -95.78 10.00
C ASN A 175 -24.42 -96.42 8.66
N VAL A 176 -23.94 -97.67 8.64
CA VAL A 176 -23.45 -98.34 7.40
C VAL A 176 -24.34 -99.53 7.01
N MET A 177 -25.01 -100.18 7.96
CA MET A 177 -26.07 -101.16 7.70
C MET A 177 -27.44 -100.56 8.02
N GLY A 178 -28.42 -100.73 7.12
CA GLY A 178 -29.77 -100.25 7.35
C GLY A 178 -30.40 -100.87 8.60
N ARG A 179 -31.11 -100.06 9.41
CA ARG A 179 -31.74 -100.53 10.67
C ARG A 179 -32.64 -101.76 10.51
N HIS A 180 -33.19 -101.98 9.31
CA HIS A 180 -33.99 -103.15 8.96
C HIS A 180 -33.14 -104.43 8.78
N ASP A 181 -31.95 -104.31 8.20
CA ASP A 181 -31.09 -105.45 7.87
C ASP A 181 -30.28 -105.93 9.07
N PHE A 182 -29.88 -105.01 9.96
CA PHE A 182 -29.40 -105.36 11.30
C PHE A 182 -30.45 -106.17 12.08
N LYS A 183 -31.73 -105.78 11.98
CA LYS A 183 -32.85 -106.48 12.63
C LYS A 183 -33.06 -107.89 12.05
N ARG A 184 -32.92 -108.06 10.72
CA ARG A 184 -32.94 -109.38 10.05
C ARG A 184 -31.79 -110.26 10.50
N TRP A 185 -30.56 -109.74 10.51
CA TRP A 185 -29.37 -110.47 10.95
C TRP A 185 -29.47 -110.91 12.42
N GLN A 186 -30.00 -110.05 13.31
CA GLN A 186 -30.23 -110.39 14.70
C GLN A 186 -31.19 -111.60 14.85
N VAL A 187 -32.29 -111.62 14.10
CA VAL A 187 -33.26 -112.74 14.10
C VAL A 187 -32.66 -114.02 13.51
N GLU A 188 -31.89 -113.91 12.43
CA GLU A 188 -31.30 -115.09 11.78
C GLU A 188 -30.16 -115.71 12.62
N LEU A 189 -29.39 -114.89 13.34
CA LEU A 189 -28.42 -115.35 14.33
C LEU A 189 -29.10 -116.06 15.52
N GLU A 190 -30.24 -115.54 15.99
CA GLU A 190 -31.04 -116.18 17.04
C GLU A 190 -31.65 -117.51 16.55
N ARG A 191 -32.06 -117.58 15.27
CA ARG A 191 -32.53 -118.82 14.63
C ARG A 191 -31.41 -119.87 14.52
N LEU A 192 -30.21 -119.47 14.11
CA LEU A 192 -29.03 -120.33 14.05
C LEU A 192 -28.65 -120.85 15.45
N SER A 193 -28.61 -119.97 16.46
CA SER A 193 -28.32 -120.34 17.86
C SER A 193 -29.24 -121.46 18.37
N LYS A 194 -30.57 -121.32 18.15
CA LYS A 194 -31.56 -122.35 18.52
C LYS A 194 -31.37 -123.67 17.77
N LEU A 195 -30.97 -123.61 16.49
CA LEU A 195 -30.69 -124.81 15.68
C LEU A 195 -29.42 -125.52 16.15
N HIS A 196 -28.38 -124.78 16.55
CA HIS A 196 -27.18 -125.33 17.17
C HIS A 196 -27.48 -125.96 18.54
N ALA A 197 -28.25 -125.29 19.41
CA ALA A 197 -28.64 -125.83 20.71
C ALA A 197 -29.38 -127.18 20.59
N ALA A 198 -30.38 -127.27 19.70
CA ALA A 198 -31.12 -128.51 19.44
C ALA A 198 -30.23 -129.63 18.84
N LYS A 199 -29.15 -129.27 18.15
CA LYS A 199 -28.14 -130.24 17.67
C LYS A 199 -27.28 -130.78 18.83
N THR A 200 -26.92 -129.93 19.79
CA THR A 200 -26.17 -130.32 21.00
C THR A 200 -27.01 -131.25 21.87
N GLU A 201 -28.25 -130.86 22.20
CA GLU A 201 -29.20 -131.65 23.01
C GLU A 201 -29.42 -133.06 22.43
N ARG A 202 -29.50 -133.18 21.10
CA ARG A 202 -29.61 -134.47 20.40
C ARG A 202 -28.35 -135.34 20.55
N LEU A 203 -27.16 -134.74 20.50
CA LEU A 203 -25.89 -135.46 20.69
C LEU A 203 -25.69 -135.88 22.15
N GLU A 204 -26.08 -135.04 23.10
CA GLU A 204 -26.06 -135.35 24.54
C GLU A 204 -27.03 -136.50 24.87
N SER A 205 -28.23 -136.48 24.28
CA SER A 205 -29.20 -137.59 24.36
C SER A 205 -28.62 -138.91 23.81
N GLN A 206 -27.91 -138.85 22.68
CA GLN A 206 -27.28 -140.02 22.06
C GLN A 206 -26.09 -140.55 22.89
N LEU A 207 -25.32 -139.65 23.52
CA LEU A 207 -24.26 -140.00 24.46
C LEU A 207 -24.84 -140.66 25.73
N GLY A 208 -25.94 -140.14 26.26
CA GLY A 208 -26.67 -140.72 27.40
C GLY A 208 -27.17 -142.14 27.13
N PHE A 209 -27.71 -142.40 25.93
CA PHE A 209 -28.11 -143.75 25.51
C PHE A 209 -26.92 -144.72 25.53
N SER A 210 -25.79 -144.37 24.90
CA SER A 210 -24.61 -145.25 24.85
C SER A 210 -24.01 -145.56 26.23
N LYS A 211 -24.06 -144.62 27.18
CA LYS A 211 -23.63 -144.85 28.57
C LYS A 211 -24.52 -145.88 29.26
N SER A 212 -25.84 -145.75 29.13
CA SER A 212 -26.79 -146.71 29.69
C SER A 212 -26.69 -148.10 29.04
N GLU A 213 -26.17 -148.21 27.82
CA GLU A 213 -25.90 -149.49 27.16
C GLU A 213 -24.63 -150.16 27.70
N VAL A 214 -23.57 -149.38 27.98
CA VAL A 214 -22.34 -149.87 28.62
C VAL A 214 -22.60 -150.36 30.05
N GLU A 215 -23.40 -149.66 30.86
CA GLU A 215 -23.75 -150.10 32.22
C GLU A 215 -24.47 -151.47 32.22
N LYS A 216 -25.38 -151.70 31.28
CA LYS A 216 -26.08 -153.00 31.12
C LYS A 216 -25.10 -154.12 30.77
N LEU A 217 -24.14 -153.87 29.89
CA LEU A 217 -23.10 -154.84 29.54
C LEU A 217 -22.18 -155.15 30.73
N GLN A 218 -21.82 -154.14 31.54
CA GLN A 218 -21.06 -154.35 32.77
C GLN A 218 -21.81 -155.22 33.79
N GLN A 219 -23.12 -155.02 33.96
CA GLN A 219 -23.94 -155.87 34.84
C GLN A 219 -23.91 -157.35 34.40
N THR A 220 -24.11 -157.63 33.11
CA THR A 220 -24.10 -159.02 32.60
C THR A 220 -22.75 -159.73 32.77
N VAL A 221 -21.63 -158.99 32.80
CA VAL A 221 -20.31 -159.55 33.06
C VAL A 221 -20.13 -159.97 34.52
N GLU A 222 -20.71 -159.25 35.48
CA GLU A 222 -20.65 -159.62 36.90
C GLU A 222 -21.58 -160.79 37.22
N ASP A 223 -22.77 -160.83 36.59
CA ASP A 223 -23.69 -161.96 36.71
C ASP A 223 -23.03 -163.28 36.26
N LEU A 224 -22.25 -163.27 35.17
CA LEU A 224 -21.48 -164.44 34.70
C LEU A 224 -20.37 -164.86 35.68
N LYS A 225 -19.72 -163.93 36.40
CA LYS A 225 -18.74 -164.25 37.45
C LYS A 225 -19.39 -164.87 38.70
N SER A 226 -20.71 -164.77 38.87
CA SER A 226 -21.40 -165.45 39.97
C SER A 226 -21.52 -166.97 39.72
N GLN A 227 -21.72 -167.37 38.45
CA GLN A 227 -22.03 -168.75 38.07
C GLN A 227 -20.80 -169.69 38.12
N LEU A 228 -19.59 -169.17 37.91
CA LEU A 228 -18.34 -169.96 37.85
C LEU A 228 -17.86 -170.51 39.22
N ARG A 229 -18.61 -170.32 40.31
CA ARG A 229 -18.20 -170.68 41.69
C ARG A 229 -18.94 -171.88 42.30
N ILE A 230 -19.66 -172.67 41.49
CA ILE A 230 -20.65 -173.66 41.98
C ILE A 230 -20.32 -175.13 41.59
N GLN A 231 -19.21 -175.41 40.88
CA GLN A 231 -18.98 -176.74 40.27
C GLN A 231 -17.55 -177.32 40.49
N ASP A 232 -17.38 -178.22 41.48
CA ASP A 232 -16.30 -179.26 41.56
C ASP A 232 -16.41 -180.19 42.82
N SER A 233 -16.23 -181.54 42.71
CA SER A 233 -15.71 -182.55 43.73
C SER A 233 -16.19 -184.07 43.65
N ILE A 234 -15.37 -185.08 44.09
CA ILE A 234 -15.63 -186.54 44.52
C ILE A 234 -15.75 -187.67 43.39
N PRO A 235 -15.54 -189.05 43.51
CA PRO A 235 -14.66 -190.05 44.26
C PRO A 235 -14.02 -191.26 43.41
N THR A 236 -13.28 -192.28 43.99
CA THR A 236 -13.16 -193.76 43.56
C THR A 236 -12.30 -194.73 44.51
N HIS A 237 -12.13 -196.08 44.29
CA HIS A 237 -12.02 -197.17 45.37
C HIS A 237 -11.32 -198.60 45.11
N GLU A 238 -11.05 -199.52 46.12
CA GLU A 238 -11.15 -201.08 46.17
C GLU A 238 -10.41 -202.07 47.24
N ASN A 239 -10.21 -203.44 47.02
CA ASN A 239 -10.14 -204.68 47.96
C ASN A 239 -8.95 -205.74 47.77
N GLY A 240 -8.64 -206.96 48.38
CA GLY A 240 -9.09 -208.08 49.36
C GLY A 240 -7.95 -209.21 49.55
N SER A 241 -7.87 -210.50 50.10
CA SER A 241 -8.51 -211.67 50.91
C SER A 241 -7.40 -212.85 51.17
N LEU A 242 -7.36 -214.13 51.73
CA LEU A 242 -8.00 -215.29 52.54
C LEU A 242 -6.89 -216.49 52.78
N ILE A 243 -6.82 -217.74 53.41
CA ILE A 243 -7.47 -218.74 54.41
C ILE A 243 -6.51 -219.95 54.94
N GLU A 244 -6.92 -221.09 55.63
CA GLU A 244 -6.14 -222.11 56.50
C GLU A 244 -6.61 -223.66 56.60
N GLY A 245 -5.90 -224.65 57.28
CA GLY A 245 -6.38 -226.05 57.69
C GLY A 245 -5.45 -227.04 58.54
N ALA A 246 -5.93 -228.18 59.18
CA ALA A 246 -5.16 -229.10 60.14
C ALA A 246 -5.66 -230.59 60.50
N PHE A 247 -4.95 -231.36 61.43
CA PHE A 247 -5.22 -232.67 62.20
C PHE A 247 -4.82 -234.11 61.66
N LEU A 248 -4.79 -235.34 62.32
CA LEU A 248 -5.24 -235.99 63.63
C LEU A 248 -4.39 -237.22 64.23
N SER A 249 -4.93 -238.42 64.65
CA SER A 249 -4.34 -239.47 65.62
C SER A 249 -4.61 -240.99 65.28
N GLU A 250 -3.85 -242.07 65.67
CA GLU A 250 -3.58 -242.74 67.00
C GLU A 250 -2.16 -243.41 67.13
N ALA A 251 -1.75 -243.88 68.33
CA ALA A 251 -0.36 -244.25 68.74
C ALA A 251 -0.09 -245.79 68.75
N GLN A 252 1.14 -246.37 68.79
CA GLN A 252 2.30 -246.05 69.64
C GLN A 252 3.67 -246.00 68.92
N ARG A 253 3.81 -246.55 67.70
CA ARG A 253 5.13 -246.62 66.99
C ARG A 253 5.61 -245.29 66.41
N HIS A 254 4.71 -244.33 66.18
CA HIS A 254 5.03 -243.06 65.52
C HIS A 254 5.82 -242.05 66.38
N ILE A 255 6.11 -242.37 67.65
CA ILE A 255 6.71 -241.42 68.61
C ILE A 255 8.18 -241.14 68.27
N THR A 256 8.96 -242.15 67.91
CA THR A 256 10.41 -241.99 67.63
C THR A 256 10.71 -241.30 66.31
N TYR A 257 9.89 -241.53 65.27
CA TYR A 257 10.12 -240.97 63.93
C TYR A 257 9.88 -239.45 63.90
N ARG A 258 8.79 -238.99 64.54
CA ARG A 258 8.41 -237.57 64.62
C ARG A 258 9.48 -236.67 65.26
N THR A 259 10.28 -237.21 66.18
CA THR A 259 11.34 -236.43 66.86
C THR A 259 12.48 -236.07 65.89
N ILE A 260 12.80 -236.94 64.94
CA ILE A 260 13.84 -236.71 63.93
C ILE A 260 13.34 -235.70 62.88
N GLU A 261 12.09 -235.81 62.45
CA GLU A 261 11.46 -234.86 61.53
C GLU A 261 11.44 -233.43 62.09
N LYS A 262 11.15 -233.27 63.39
CA LYS A 262 11.20 -231.97 64.08
C LYS A 262 12.59 -231.33 64.05
N LEU A 263 13.62 -232.04 64.51
CA LEU A 263 14.99 -231.52 64.52
C LEU A 263 15.52 -231.20 63.10
N THR A 264 15.04 -231.91 62.09
CA THR A 264 15.37 -231.62 60.68
C THR A 264 14.72 -230.31 60.23
N LYS A 265 13.43 -230.11 60.53
CA LYS A 265 12.72 -228.85 60.27
C LYS A 265 13.33 -227.66 61.02
N GLU A 266 13.60 -227.81 62.30
CA GLU A 266 14.23 -226.76 63.12
C GLU A 266 15.61 -226.34 62.55
N ARG A 267 16.36 -227.28 61.96
CA ARG A 267 17.61 -226.99 61.22
C ARG A 267 17.36 -226.26 59.90
N ASP A 268 16.36 -226.70 59.12
CA ASP A 268 16.01 -226.07 57.84
C ASP A 268 15.48 -224.65 58.05
N GLU A 269 14.56 -224.46 59.00
CA GLU A 269 14.02 -223.16 59.42
C GLU A 269 15.14 -222.22 59.91
N LEU A 270 16.14 -222.72 60.65
CA LEU A 270 17.31 -221.92 61.05
C LEU A 270 18.21 -221.54 59.86
N MET A 271 18.36 -222.42 58.85
CA MET A 271 19.09 -222.10 57.62
C MET A 271 18.35 -221.05 56.78
N ASP A 272 17.03 -221.11 56.71
CA ASP A 272 16.18 -220.10 56.07
C ASP A 272 16.28 -218.75 56.79
N HIS A 273 16.28 -218.74 58.13
CA HIS A 273 16.52 -217.50 58.90
C HIS A 273 17.94 -216.94 58.67
N VAL A 274 18.98 -217.78 58.62
CA VAL A 274 20.36 -217.33 58.37
C VAL A 274 20.51 -216.77 56.95
N THR A 275 19.91 -217.40 55.94
CA THR A 275 19.97 -216.91 54.55
C THR A 275 19.11 -215.65 54.36
N ALA A 276 17.96 -215.54 55.03
CA ALA A 276 17.17 -214.31 55.08
C ALA A 276 17.94 -213.15 55.73
N LEU A 277 18.60 -213.38 56.87
CA LEU A 277 19.44 -212.37 57.52
C LEU A 277 20.65 -211.97 56.65
N GLN A 278 21.25 -212.91 55.92
CA GLN A 278 22.30 -212.60 54.93
C GLN A 278 21.78 -211.78 53.74
N SER A 279 20.53 -212.00 53.31
CA SER A 279 19.88 -211.15 52.30
C SER A 279 19.63 -209.74 52.84
N GLN A 280 19.03 -209.63 54.03
CA GLN A 280 18.77 -208.35 54.69
C GLN A 280 20.06 -207.55 54.94
N LEU A 281 21.16 -208.22 55.33
CA LEU A 281 22.47 -207.57 55.51
C LEU A 281 23.03 -207.02 54.18
N LYS A 282 22.87 -207.75 53.07
CA LYS A 282 23.26 -207.28 51.74
C LYS A 282 22.40 -206.10 51.28
N GLU A 283 21.08 -206.15 51.51
CA GLU A 283 20.20 -205.02 51.21
C GLU A 283 20.50 -203.80 52.06
N MET A 284 20.80 -203.97 53.36
CA MET A 284 21.23 -202.87 54.24
C MET A 284 22.52 -202.24 53.73
N SER A 285 23.51 -203.05 53.36
CA SER A 285 24.79 -202.59 52.80
C SER A 285 24.62 -201.90 51.44
N GLN A 286 23.74 -202.40 50.56
CA GLN A 286 23.42 -201.73 49.30
C GLN A 286 22.69 -200.41 49.54
N ARG A 287 21.73 -200.37 50.48
CA ARG A 287 21.02 -199.14 50.86
C ARG A 287 21.94 -198.12 51.54
N GLU A 288 22.97 -198.56 52.24
CA GLU A 288 24.04 -197.71 52.80
C GLU A 288 24.94 -197.12 51.70
N GLU A 289 25.39 -197.94 50.73
CA GLU A 289 26.15 -197.45 49.56
C GLU A 289 25.30 -196.50 48.69
N ASP A 290 24.03 -196.84 48.43
CA ASP A 290 23.10 -195.97 47.69
C ASP A 290 22.89 -194.63 48.42
N ALA A 291 22.72 -194.66 49.75
CA ALA A 291 22.62 -193.45 50.57
C ALA A 291 23.93 -192.64 50.58
N TYR A 292 25.09 -193.29 50.64
CA TYR A 292 26.40 -192.64 50.54
C TYR A 292 26.59 -191.96 49.17
N GLN A 293 26.26 -192.63 48.07
CA GLN A 293 26.34 -192.06 46.73
C GLN A 293 25.29 -190.95 46.51
N GLN A 294 24.10 -191.05 47.10
CA GLN A 294 23.11 -189.97 47.12
C GLN A 294 23.61 -188.76 47.92
N MET A 295 24.15 -188.97 49.12
CA MET A 295 24.70 -187.89 49.95
C MET A 295 25.92 -187.22 49.27
N LYS A 296 26.79 -187.98 48.63
CA LYS A 296 27.91 -187.46 47.83
C LYS A 296 27.44 -186.59 46.66
N LYS A 297 26.43 -187.05 45.91
CA LYS A 297 25.80 -186.24 44.85
C LYS A 297 25.11 -185.00 45.41
N GLY A 298 24.45 -185.12 46.56
CA GLY A 298 23.83 -184.00 47.28
C GLY A 298 24.84 -182.93 47.70
N ILE A 299 25.98 -183.34 48.25
CA ILE A 299 27.11 -182.45 48.58
C ILE A 299 27.61 -181.75 47.32
N GLN A 300 27.89 -182.50 46.23
CA GLN A 300 28.35 -181.92 44.97
C GLN A 300 27.36 -180.92 44.35
N LEU A 301 26.05 -181.19 44.45
CA LEU A 301 25.01 -180.25 44.00
C LEU A 301 24.90 -179.01 44.89
N VAL A 302 25.12 -179.14 46.20
CA VAL A 302 25.16 -178.00 47.13
C VAL A 302 26.43 -177.18 46.91
N GLU A 303 27.59 -177.81 46.73
CA GLU A 303 28.86 -177.14 46.40
C GLU A 303 28.75 -176.38 45.07
N GLN A 304 28.20 -177.00 44.02
CA GLN A 304 27.93 -176.35 42.74
C GLN A 304 26.96 -175.16 42.90
N ALA A 305 25.86 -175.32 43.63
CA ALA A 305 24.92 -174.23 43.88
C ALA A 305 25.50 -173.11 44.76
N GLN A 306 26.45 -173.41 45.65
CA GLN A 306 27.21 -172.40 46.40
C GLN A 306 28.20 -171.64 45.50
N LEU A 307 28.89 -172.33 44.58
CA LEU A 307 29.75 -171.68 43.59
C LEU A 307 28.94 -170.74 42.69
N GLU A 308 27.86 -171.24 42.08
CA GLU A 308 26.93 -170.44 41.27
C GLU A 308 26.35 -169.25 42.05
N GLN A 309 26.02 -169.43 43.34
CA GLN A 309 25.58 -168.34 44.21
C GLN A 309 26.69 -167.29 44.43
N THR A 310 27.95 -167.70 44.63
CA THR A 310 29.06 -166.75 44.80
C THR A 310 29.42 -166.04 43.49
N GLU A 311 29.37 -166.73 42.35
CA GLU A 311 29.57 -166.14 41.03
C GLU A 311 28.50 -165.09 40.73
N ALA A 312 27.22 -165.42 40.91
CA ALA A 312 26.11 -164.48 40.73
C ALA A 312 26.15 -163.28 41.71
N LEU A 313 26.69 -163.46 42.92
CA LEU A 313 26.93 -162.34 43.86
C LEU A 313 28.05 -161.42 43.38
N VAL A 314 29.15 -161.98 42.87
CA VAL A 314 30.28 -161.21 42.31
C VAL A 314 29.89 -160.50 41.02
N GLU A 315 29.17 -161.14 40.11
CA GLU A 315 28.62 -160.50 38.89
C GLU A 315 27.68 -159.34 39.25
N LYS A 316 26.79 -159.55 40.23
CA LYS A 316 25.91 -158.49 40.74
C LYS A 316 26.72 -157.32 41.32
N GLU A 317 27.76 -157.59 42.11
CA GLU A 317 28.60 -156.53 42.69
C GLU A 317 29.37 -155.76 41.61
N GLN A 318 29.92 -156.45 40.61
CA GLN A 318 30.55 -155.82 39.44
C GLN A 318 29.57 -154.93 38.67
N VAL A 319 28.36 -155.42 38.37
CA VAL A 319 27.31 -154.64 37.71
C VAL A 319 26.87 -153.44 38.57
N CYS A 320 26.78 -153.60 39.89
CA CYS A 320 26.51 -152.49 40.81
C CYS A 320 27.64 -151.45 40.79
N GLU A 321 28.91 -151.86 40.76
CA GLU A 321 30.05 -150.96 40.59
C GLU A 321 30.01 -150.25 39.24
N GLU A 322 29.74 -150.94 38.14
CA GLU A 322 29.65 -150.31 36.81
C GLU A 322 28.51 -149.30 36.72
N LEU A 323 27.33 -149.64 37.26
CA LEU A 323 26.21 -148.70 37.40
C LEU A 323 26.60 -147.48 38.25
N LEU A 324 27.35 -147.66 39.35
CA LEU A 324 27.85 -146.55 40.16
C LEU A 324 28.87 -145.69 39.40
N ARG A 325 29.83 -146.29 38.68
CA ARG A 325 30.81 -145.58 37.84
C ARG A 325 30.12 -144.78 36.72
N VAL A 326 29.12 -145.36 36.05
CA VAL A 326 28.32 -144.68 35.01
C VAL A 326 27.49 -143.56 35.63
N ARG A 327 26.84 -143.79 36.77
CA ARG A 327 26.07 -142.77 37.51
C ARG A 327 26.95 -141.59 37.93
N GLN A 328 28.16 -141.84 38.43
CA GLN A 328 29.13 -140.81 38.80
C GLN A 328 29.61 -139.99 37.58
N ARG A 329 29.84 -140.63 36.43
CA ARG A 329 30.18 -139.94 35.16
C ARG A 329 29.02 -139.05 34.68
N PHE A 330 27.79 -139.56 34.73
CA PHE A 330 26.60 -138.78 34.39
C PHE A 330 26.41 -137.59 35.34
N GLU A 331 26.53 -137.79 36.65
CA GLU A 331 26.51 -136.71 37.64
C GLU A 331 27.66 -135.70 37.45
N ALA A 332 28.83 -136.13 36.94
CA ALA A 332 29.93 -135.24 36.59
C ALA A 332 29.58 -134.35 35.40
N HIS A 333 29.10 -134.90 34.29
CA HIS A 333 28.67 -134.12 33.13
C HIS A 333 27.47 -133.21 33.43
N VAL A 334 26.53 -133.63 34.29
CA VAL A 334 25.45 -132.76 34.78
C VAL A 334 26.00 -131.61 35.61
N ARG A 335 26.98 -131.84 36.50
CA ARG A 335 27.64 -130.77 37.26
C ARG A 335 28.42 -129.80 36.36
N GLU A 336 29.18 -130.34 35.40
CA GLU A 336 29.97 -129.60 34.42
C GLU A 336 29.07 -128.71 33.53
N SER A 337 28.03 -129.30 32.93
CA SER A 337 27.02 -128.56 32.16
C SER A 337 26.35 -127.47 33.00
N GLN A 338 25.98 -127.76 34.25
CA GLN A 338 25.45 -126.73 35.15
C GLN A 338 26.46 -125.62 35.46
N THR A 339 27.77 -125.89 35.58
CA THR A 339 28.77 -124.84 35.77
C THR A 339 28.94 -123.97 34.52
N VAL A 340 28.92 -124.55 33.32
CA VAL A 340 28.93 -123.79 32.06
C VAL A 340 27.69 -122.89 31.95
N ILE A 341 26.50 -123.45 32.15
CA ILE A 341 25.23 -122.70 32.11
C ILE A 341 25.19 -121.58 33.17
N ARG A 342 25.83 -121.75 34.34
CA ARG A 342 25.96 -120.67 35.33
C ARG A 342 26.91 -119.57 34.83
N ALA A 343 28.07 -119.93 34.30
CA ALA A 343 29.06 -118.99 33.77
C ALA A 343 28.49 -118.17 32.60
N GLU A 344 27.77 -118.79 31.67
CA GLU A 344 27.07 -118.11 30.56
C GLU A 344 25.97 -117.17 31.07
N ARG A 345 25.19 -117.60 32.07
CA ARG A 345 24.21 -116.71 32.73
C ARG A 345 24.90 -115.57 33.48
N GLU A 346 26.16 -115.68 33.86
CA GLU A 346 26.92 -114.62 34.50
C GLU A 346 27.61 -113.68 33.50
N THR A 347 28.07 -114.16 32.33
CA THR A 347 28.51 -113.27 31.24
C THR A 347 27.35 -112.44 30.73
N VAL A 348 26.22 -113.07 30.40
CA VAL A 348 25.02 -112.37 29.91
C VAL A 348 24.48 -111.39 30.96
N ARG A 349 24.54 -111.70 32.26
CA ARG A 349 24.17 -110.71 33.30
C ARG A 349 25.16 -109.54 33.38
N ARG A 350 26.48 -109.79 33.29
CA ARG A 350 27.50 -108.73 33.30
C ARG A 350 27.39 -107.82 32.07
N GLU A 351 27.13 -108.39 30.90
CA GLU A 351 26.89 -107.65 29.65
C GLU A 351 25.62 -106.79 29.73
N ASN A 352 24.50 -107.36 30.19
CA ASN A 352 23.27 -106.58 30.39
C ASN A 352 23.43 -105.49 31.47
N GLN A 353 24.16 -105.76 32.56
CA GLN A 353 24.45 -104.75 33.58
C GLN A 353 25.32 -103.62 33.01
N ALA A 354 26.37 -103.94 32.25
CA ALA A 354 27.19 -102.94 31.58
C ALA A 354 26.37 -102.07 30.63
N LEU A 355 25.46 -102.67 29.84
CA LEU A 355 24.54 -101.91 28.97
C LEU A 355 23.56 -101.02 29.76
N ILE A 356 23.07 -101.48 30.92
CA ILE A 356 22.24 -100.67 31.82
C ILE A 356 23.04 -99.48 32.38
N ASP A 357 24.29 -99.69 32.79
CA ASP A 357 25.14 -98.64 33.34
C ASP A 357 25.58 -97.63 32.26
N ASP A 358 25.87 -98.09 31.04
CA ASP A 358 26.12 -97.25 29.87
C ASP A 358 24.92 -96.36 29.51
N LEU A 359 23.71 -96.94 29.55
CA LEU A 359 22.47 -96.19 29.33
C LEU A 359 22.20 -95.20 30.46
N ASN A 360 22.41 -95.60 31.72
CA ASN A 360 22.28 -94.71 32.88
C ASN A 360 23.27 -93.54 32.83
N ASN A 361 24.50 -93.76 32.37
CA ASN A 361 25.49 -92.69 32.23
C ASN A 361 25.11 -91.71 31.11
N LYS A 362 24.68 -92.20 29.94
CA LYS A 362 24.13 -91.35 28.86
C LYS A 362 22.88 -90.58 29.32
N LEU A 363 22.05 -91.16 30.18
CA LEU A 363 20.88 -90.50 30.75
C LEU A 363 21.28 -89.37 31.73
N LYS A 364 22.34 -89.55 32.53
CA LYS A 364 22.93 -88.46 33.35
C LYS A 364 23.52 -87.35 32.47
N GLU A 365 24.35 -87.70 31.49
CA GLU A 365 24.95 -86.74 30.54
C GLU A 365 23.88 -85.89 29.84
N LEU A 366 22.79 -86.51 29.39
CA LEU A 366 21.65 -85.82 28.80
C LEU A 366 20.87 -84.95 29.80
N ALA A 367 20.76 -85.35 31.07
CA ALA A 367 20.14 -84.54 32.12
C ALA A 367 21.00 -83.34 32.54
N GLU A 368 22.32 -83.51 32.61
CA GLU A 368 23.29 -82.44 32.85
C GLU A 368 23.31 -81.46 31.67
N PHE A 369 23.33 -81.96 30.43
CA PHE A 369 23.18 -81.12 29.25
C PHE A 369 21.83 -80.37 29.22
N TYR A 370 20.73 -81.05 29.57
CA TYR A 370 19.41 -80.42 29.66
C TYR A 370 19.37 -79.29 30.70
N THR A 371 19.88 -79.50 31.91
CA THR A 371 19.93 -78.46 32.95
C THR A 371 20.87 -77.30 32.59
N LEU A 372 21.98 -77.56 31.89
CA LEU A 372 22.86 -76.53 31.33
C LEU A 372 22.16 -75.70 30.23
N VAL A 373 21.40 -76.33 29.33
CA VAL A 373 20.65 -75.62 28.28
C VAL A 373 19.47 -74.86 28.87
N GLN A 374 18.75 -75.44 29.84
CA GLN A 374 17.65 -74.81 30.56
C GLN A 374 18.10 -73.56 31.30
N SER A 375 19.18 -73.62 32.08
CA SER A 375 19.71 -72.46 32.81
C SER A 375 20.23 -71.35 31.89
N LYS A 376 20.80 -71.69 30.73
CA LYS A 376 21.12 -70.71 29.67
C LYS A 376 19.84 -70.07 29.11
N TYR A 377 18.83 -70.85 28.75
CA TYR A 377 17.55 -70.33 28.26
C TYR A 377 16.87 -69.41 29.29
N GLU A 378 16.86 -69.79 30.56
CA GLU A 378 16.32 -68.96 31.66
C GLU A 378 17.11 -67.67 31.90
N LYS A 379 18.41 -67.63 31.57
CA LYS A 379 19.19 -66.40 31.53
C LYS A 379 18.75 -65.53 30.36
N GLU A 380 18.76 -66.05 29.14
CA GLU A 380 18.37 -65.28 27.95
C GLU A 380 16.92 -64.76 28.03
N VAL A 381 16.01 -65.48 28.68
CA VAL A 381 14.63 -65.02 28.97
C VAL A 381 14.61 -63.83 29.95
N ARG A 382 15.45 -63.85 31.00
CA ARG A 382 15.57 -62.74 31.97
C ARG A 382 16.23 -61.51 31.34
N ASP A 383 17.32 -61.71 30.62
CA ASP A 383 18.08 -60.62 29.99
C ASP A 383 17.24 -59.94 28.89
N LYS A 384 16.50 -60.74 28.09
CA LYS A 384 15.48 -60.23 27.16
C LYS A 384 14.36 -59.45 27.87
N ALA A 385 13.93 -59.87 29.05
CA ALA A 385 12.89 -59.17 29.82
C ALA A 385 13.40 -57.83 30.37
N ALA A 386 14.66 -57.75 30.81
CA ALA A 386 15.31 -56.51 31.21
C ALA A 386 15.41 -55.52 30.04
N LEU A 387 15.98 -55.96 28.90
CA LEU A 387 16.08 -55.14 27.68
C LEU A 387 14.71 -54.68 27.16
N ALA A 388 13.67 -55.53 27.27
CA ALA A 388 12.30 -55.13 26.92
C ALA A 388 11.73 -54.06 27.87
N GLY A 389 12.12 -54.09 29.15
CA GLY A 389 11.81 -53.05 30.13
C GLY A 389 12.51 -51.73 29.83
N GLU A 390 13.82 -51.76 29.59
CA GLU A 390 14.62 -50.59 29.19
C GLU A 390 14.08 -49.94 27.91
N ILE A 391 13.76 -50.74 26.88
CA ILE A 391 13.14 -50.26 25.65
C ILE A 391 11.75 -49.66 25.91
N ALA A 392 10.97 -50.17 26.86
CA ALA A 392 9.69 -49.60 27.24
C ALA A 392 9.83 -48.27 28.00
N GLU A 393 10.83 -48.15 28.87
CA GLU A 393 11.14 -46.93 29.60
C GLU A 393 11.70 -45.83 28.69
N LEU A 394 12.68 -46.13 27.83
CA LEU A 394 13.21 -45.21 26.83
C LEU A 394 12.10 -44.72 25.87
N LYS A 395 11.16 -45.60 25.48
CA LYS A 395 9.95 -45.20 24.73
C LYS A 395 8.97 -44.39 25.56
N SER A 396 9.01 -44.42 26.89
CA SER A 396 8.24 -43.53 27.75
C SER A 396 8.90 -42.14 27.79
N GLN A 397 10.21 -42.10 28.03
CA GLN A 397 11.05 -40.88 28.08
C GLN A 397 11.02 -40.13 26.74
N LEU A 398 11.15 -40.82 25.61
CA LEU A 398 11.02 -40.22 24.28
C LEU A 398 9.66 -39.52 24.11
N ARG A 399 8.55 -40.17 24.51
CA ARG A 399 7.21 -39.58 24.45
C ARG A 399 7.00 -38.42 25.43
N THR A 400 7.79 -38.28 26.51
CA THR A 400 7.75 -37.06 27.34
C THR A 400 8.51 -35.94 26.68
N CYS A 401 9.70 -36.20 26.13
CA CYS A 401 10.46 -35.21 25.36
C CYS A 401 9.71 -34.74 24.10
N ASP A 402 9.04 -35.62 23.36
CA ASP A 402 8.17 -35.26 22.23
C ASP A 402 7.09 -34.24 22.67
N ARG A 403 6.45 -34.48 23.83
CA ARG A 403 5.43 -33.57 24.37
C ARG A 403 6.04 -32.24 24.77
N GLU A 404 7.15 -32.24 25.49
CA GLU A 404 7.88 -31.03 25.87
C GLU A 404 8.31 -30.19 24.65
N VAL A 405 8.79 -30.84 23.59
CA VAL A 405 9.13 -30.20 22.31
C VAL A 405 7.88 -29.61 21.65
N THR A 406 6.75 -30.33 21.60
CA THR A 406 5.50 -29.77 21.04
C THR A 406 4.97 -28.58 21.84
N VAL A 407 4.96 -28.65 23.18
CA VAL A 407 4.47 -27.58 24.06
C VAL A 407 5.38 -26.35 24.02
N THR A 408 6.71 -26.52 24.01
CA THR A 408 7.64 -25.40 23.85
C THR A 408 7.55 -24.77 22.46
N ALA A 409 7.40 -25.58 21.40
CA ALA A 409 7.13 -25.09 20.05
C ALA A 409 5.76 -24.40 19.90
N GLU A 410 4.78 -24.69 20.77
CA GLU A 410 3.52 -23.94 20.87
C GLU A 410 3.70 -22.62 21.63
N SER A 411 4.41 -22.63 22.75
CA SER A 411 4.78 -21.42 23.49
C SER A 411 5.49 -20.43 22.57
N TYR A 412 6.61 -20.82 21.95
CA TYR A 412 7.36 -19.96 21.03
C TYR A 412 6.56 -19.50 19.80
N ARG A 413 5.62 -20.31 19.30
CA ARG A 413 4.69 -19.86 18.24
C ARG A 413 3.76 -18.76 18.75
N THR A 414 3.14 -18.92 19.92
CA THR A 414 2.25 -17.90 20.51
C THR A 414 3.00 -16.64 20.93
N GLU A 415 4.20 -16.76 21.51
CA GLU A 415 5.09 -15.64 21.81
C GLU A 415 5.48 -14.86 20.54
N THR A 416 5.83 -15.57 19.47
CA THR A 416 6.18 -14.95 18.18
C THR A 416 4.99 -14.23 17.54
N THR A 417 3.77 -14.80 17.59
CA THR A 417 2.58 -14.11 17.07
C THR A 417 2.20 -12.90 17.93
N ASN A 418 2.33 -13.00 19.26
CA ASN A 418 2.10 -11.88 20.17
C ASN A 418 3.12 -10.74 19.96
N ALA A 419 4.42 -11.05 19.84
CA ALA A 419 5.46 -10.07 19.55
C ALA A 419 5.26 -9.42 18.17
N SER A 420 4.87 -10.20 17.16
CA SER A 420 4.51 -9.68 15.83
C SER A 420 3.31 -8.72 15.90
N LEU A 421 2.25 -9.07 16.65
CA LEU A 421 1.07 -8.24 16.85
C LEU A 421 1.41 -6.93 17.58
N GLN A 422 2.18 -6.99 18.67
CA GLN A 422 2.67 -5.81 19.40
C GLN A 422 3.52 -4.90 18.50
N ARG A 423 4.48 -5.47 17.76
CA ARG A 423 5.31 -4.74 16.79
C ARG A 423 4.45 -4.05 15.72
N ASN A 424 3.44 -4.73 15.20
CA ASN A 424 2.54 -4.16 14.20
C ASN A 424 1.67 -3.05 14.80
N SER A 425 1.18 -3.18 16.04
CA SER A 425 0.46 -2.11 16.75
C SER A 425 1.33 -0.87 16.94
N ALA A 426 2.56 -1.03 17.42
CA ALA A 426 3.53 0.07 17.57
C ALA A 426 3.89 0.72 16.22
N LEU A 427 3.94 -0.05 15.12
CA LEU A 427 4.12 0.50 13.77
C LEU A 427 2.90 1.28 13.28
N TYR A 428 1.66 0.82 13.56
CA TYR A 428 0.45 1.59 13.25
C TYR A 428 0.41 2.91 14.03
N GLU A 429 0.72 2.89 15.33
CA GLU A 429 0.82 4.11 16.14
C GLU A 429 1.94 5.05 15.66
N SER A 430 3.13 4.52 15.36
CA SER A 430 4.24 5.31 14.82
C SER A 430 3.91 5.95 13.46
N ASN A 431 3.23 5.22 12.58
CA ASN A 431 2.79 5.75 11.28
C ASN A 431 1.66 6.79 11.43
N ARG A 432 0.73 6.59 12.37
CA ARG A 432 -0.29 7.59 12.73
C ARG A 432 0.35 8.88 13.23
N LEU A 433 1.23 8.77 14.24
CA LEU A 433 1.94 9.91 14.82
C LEU A 433 2.83 10.62 13.79
N ARG A 434 3.45 9.89 12.84
CA ARG A 434 4.18 10.50 11.72
C ARG A 434 3.26 11.32 10.82
N SER A 435 2.08 10.78 10.45
CA SER A 435 1.11 11.51 9.62
C SER A 435 0.48 12.72 10.36
N GLU A 436 0.26 12.62 11.66
CA GLU A 436 -0.17 13.73 12.51
C GLU A 436 0.93 14.82 12.58
N LEU A 437 2.19 14.43 12.78
CA LEU A 437 3.34 15.36 12.79
C LEU A 437 3.60 15.98 11.41
N GLU A 438 3.42 15.26 10.31
CA GLU A 438 3.53 15.79 8.95
C GLU A 438 2.47 16.86 8.64
N LYS A 439 1.24 16.70 9.14
CA LYS A 439 0.19 17.72 9.04
C LYS A 439 0.55 18.97 9.84
N VAL A 440 0.89 18.82 11.12
CA VAL A 440 1.27 19.95 12.00
C VAL A 440 2.51 20.67 11.45
N ARG A 441 3.48 19.94 10.88
CA ARG A 441 4.64 20.54 10.21
C ARG A 441 4.23 21.35 8.99
N HIS A 442 3.30 20.86 8.17
CA HIS A 442 2.83 21.56 6.97
C HIS A 442 1.93 22.77 7.30
N GLU A 443 1.12 22.68 8.36
CA GLU A 443 0.37 23.80 8.93
C GLU A 443 1.34 24.89 9.42
N HIS A 444 2.40 24.51 10.13
CA HIS A 444 3.45 25.44 10.57
C HIS A 444 4.30 26.01 9.42
N GLU A 445 4.62 25.22 8.39
CA GLU A 445 5.21 25.70 7.13
C GLU A 445 4.30 26.76 6.47
N GLN A 446 2.98 26.56 6.51
CA GLN A 446 2.02 27.54 5.99
C GLN A 446 1.97 28.80 6.86
N GLU A 447 1.89 28.70 8.18
CA GLU A 447 1.88 29.86 9.10
C GLU A 447 3.17 30.68 9.03
N THR A 448 4.33 30.02 8.99
CA THR A 448 5.63 30.69 8.81
C THR A 448 5.76 31.34 7.43
N SER A 449 5.15 30.76 6.38
CA SER A 449 5.09 31.42 5.07
C SER A 449 4.19 32.67 5.07
N ARG A 450 3.02 32.63 5.74
CA ARG A 450 2.09 33.78 5.86
C ARG A 450 2.73 34.92 6.65
N THR A 451 3.20 34.63 7.86
CA THR A 451 3.83 35.64 8.73
C THR A 451 5.10 36.22 8.12
N LYS A 452 5.85 35.46 7.32
CA LYS A 452 6.96 36.00 6.51
C LYS A 452 6.48 36.98 5.44
N ILE A 453 5.40 36.67 4.71
CA ILE A 453 4.83 37.58 3.69
C ILE A 453 4.32 38.87 4.35
N GLU A 454 3.61 38.77 5.47
CA GLU A 454 3.15 39.92 6.26
C GLU A 454 4.32 40.79 6.75
N LEU A 455 5.39 40.15 7.24
CA LEU A 455 6.60 40.82 7.72
C LEU A 455 7.38 41.49 6.58
N ASP A 456 7.44 40.88 5.39
CA ASP A 456 8.10 41.48 4.22
C ASP A 456 7.26 42.60 3.57
N ASP A 457 5.92 42.56 3.64
CA ASP A 457 5.04 43.70 3.30
C ASP A 457 5.21 44.85 4.31
N LEU A 458 5.19 44.58 5.62
CA LEU A 458 5.46 45.58 6.65
C LEU A 458 6.85 46.23 6.48
N ARG A 459 7.88 45.46 6.11
CA ARG A 459 9.20 45.99 5.70
C ARG A 459 9.12 46.87 4.45
N GLN A 460 8.39 46.48 3.41
CA GLN A 460 8.24 47.30 2.21
C GLN A 460 7.52 48.63 2.50
N ARG A 461 6.50 48.61 3.36
CA ARG A 461 5.79 49.82 3.84
C ARG A 461 6.71 50.71 4.68
N LEU A 462 7.50 50.14 5.60
CA LEU A 462 8.50 50.87 6.38
C LEU A 462 9.56 51.51 5.46
N ASN A 463 10.20 50.71 4.61
CA ASN A 463 11.20 51.17 3.63
C ASN A 463 10.63 52.21 2.65
N LYS A 464 9.31 52.26 2.43
CA LYS A 464 8.63 53.32 1.68
C LYS A 464 8.51 54.60 2.53
N ALA A 465 7.95 54.50 3.73
CA ALA A 465 7.81 55.64 4.64
C ALA A 465 9.15 56.28 5.03
N GLU A 466 10.21 55.48 5.20
CA GLU A 466 11.57 55.97 5.44
C GLU A 466 12.13 56.76 4.24
N ARG A 467 11.88 56.32 3.00
CA ARG A 467 12.24 57.09 1.80
C ARG A 467 11.41 58.36 1.68
N GLU A 468 10.11 58.32 1.94
CA GLU A 468 9.25 59.50 1.94
C GLU A 468 9.68 60.51 3.03
N LEU A 469 10.17 60.03 4.18
CA LEU A 469 10.78 60.85 5.24
C LEU A 469 12.16 61.42 4.84
N ILE A 470 12.96 60.70 4.06
CA ILE A 470 14.23 61.21 3.52
C ILE A 470 13.94 62.28 2.46
N ASN A 471 13.10 61.99 1.47
CA ASN A 471 12.71 62.94 0.42
C ASN A 471 12.13 64.24 1.03
N SER A 472 11.22 64.15 2.01
CA SER A 472 10.66 65.35 2.64
C SER A 472 11.67 66.13 3.49
N LYS A 473 12.72 65.48 4.02
CA LYS A 473 13.86 66.19 4.65
C LYS A 473 14.76 66.86 3.61
N GLU A 474 15.00 66.22 2.48
CA GLU A 474 15.73 66.79 1.34
C GLU A 474 14.98 68.00 0.74
N GLU A 475 13.66 67.89 0.55
CA GLU A 475 12.78 69.01 0.19
C GLU A 475 12.84 70.14 1.24
N CYS A 476 12.79 69.83 2.54
CA CYS A 476 12.96 70.84 3.60
C CYS A 476 14.35 71.51 3.54
N ILE A 477 15.41 70.77 3.22
CA ILE A 477 16.77 71.32 3.04
C ILE A 477 16.83 72.21 1.78
N HIS A 478 16.24 71.78 0.67
CA HIS A 478 16.13 72.58 -0.55
C HIS A 478 15.34 73.87 -0.33
N MET A 479 14.17 73.80 0.32
CA MET A 479 13.37 74.98 0.68
C MET A 479 14.11 75.89 1.67
N THR A 480 14.85 75.35 2.64
CA THR A 480 15.70 76.16 3.52
C THR A 480 16.82 76.84 2.74
N SER A 481 17.43 76.15 1.77
CA SER A 481 18.49 76.69 0.92
C SER A 481 18.00 77.79 -0.02
N THR A 482 16.82 77.64 -0.62
CA THR A 482 16.20 78.68 -1.46
C THR A 482 15.70 79.86 -0.64
N ILE A 483 15.15 79.65 0.57
CA ILE A 483 14.87 80.74 1.52
C ILE A 483 16.15 81.52 1.82
N GLN A 484 17.25 80.85 2.20
CA GLN A 484 18.52 81.54 2.45
C GLN A 484 19.09 82.24 1.20
N ALA A 485 18.83 81.75 -0.02
CA ALA A 485 19.22 82.44 -1.24
C ALA A 485 18.41 83.74 -1.43
N LEU A 486 17.08 83.65 -1.30
CA LEU A 486 16.18 84.80 -1.36
C LEU A 486 16.43 85.82 -0.24
N GLU A 487 16.83 85.38 0.96
CA GLU A 487 17.26 86.26 2.06
C GLU A 487 18.54 87.04 1.72
N ARG A 488 19.52 86.39 1.06
CA ARG A 488 20.74 87.05 0.58
C ARG A 488 20.42 88.04 -0.55
N GLU A 489 19.59 87.65 -1.52
CA GLU A 489 19.12 88.54 -2.58
C GLU A 489 18.34 89.74 -2.02
N LEU A 490 17.44 89.52 -1.05
CA LEU A 490 16.71 90.56 -0.34
C LEU A 490 17.65 91.49 0.44
N HIS A 491 18.72 90.96 1.05
CA HIS A 491 19.72 91.79 1.74
C HIS A 491 20.54 92.63 0.75
N LEU A 492 20.96 92.06 -0.37
CA LEU A 492 21.63 92.79 -1.46
C LEU A 492 20.71 93.86 -2.06
N ALA A 493 19.44 93.55 -2.29
CA ALA A 493 18.43 94.49 -2.77
C ALA A 493 18.16 95.62 -1.76
N LYS A 494 18.14 95.32 -0.45
CA LYS A 494 18.10 96.34 0.62
C LYS A 494 19.35 97.22 0.57
N MET A 495 20.55 96.66 0.51
CA MET A 495 21.79 97.46 0.43
C MET A 495 21.88 98.31 -0.85
N ALA A 496 21.37 97.81 -1.99
CA ALA A 496 21.25 98.58 -3.22
C ALA A 496 20.23 99.72 -3.09
N ARG A 497 19.02 99.42 -2.56
CA ARG A 497 17.99 100.43 -2.25
C ARG A 497 18.54 101.50 -1.31
N ASP A 498 19.15 101.12 -0.20
CA ASP A 498 19.69 102.04 0.81
C ASP A 498 20.83 102.89 0.22
N THR A 499 21.52 102.40 -0.82
CA THR A 499 22.52 103.17 -1.57
C THR A 499 21.88 104.16 -2.53
N ILE A 500 20.79 103.78 -3.21
CA ILE A 500 19.97 104.68 -4.04
C ILE A 500 19.26 105.72 -3.18
N GLU A 501 18.78 105.37 -1.99
CA GLU A 501 18.19 106.30 -1.02
C GLU A 501 19.24 107.26 -0.48
N ARG A 502 20.45 106.80 -0.15
CA ARG A 502 21.58 107.68 0.19
C ARG A 502 21.97 108.61 -0.96
N SER A 503 22.05 108.13 -2.20
CA SER A 503 22.36 109.01 -3.34
C SER A 503 21.23 110.02 -3.57
N ARG A 504 19.96 109.59 -3.57
CA ARG A 504 18.80 110.49 -3.68
C ARG A 504 18.74 111.52 -2.55
N LEU A 505 19.15 111.18 -1.33
CA LEU A 505 19.24 112.12 -0.23
C LEU A 505 20.36 113.15 -0.45
N GLU A 506 21.48 112.77 -1.05
CA GLU A 506 22.53 113.70 -1.45
C GLU A 506 22.10 114.57 -2.64
N ASP A 507 21.47 113.99 -3.66
CA ASP A 507 20.86 114.70 -4.78
C ASP A 507 19.81 115.70 -4.27
N LEU A 508 18.98 115.32 -3.29
CA LEU A 508 18.01 116.21 -2.64
C LEU A 508 18.66 117.30 -1.79
N LYS A 509 19.84 117.06 -1.17
CA LYS A 509 20.62 118.15 -0.54
C LYS A 509 21.18 119.10 -1.60
N VAL A 510 21.70 118.58 -2.72
CA VAL A 510 22.23 119.40 -3.82
C VAL A 510 21.12 120.21 -4.48
N ILE A 511 19.95 119.62 -4.74
CA ILE A 511 18.77 120.31 -5.27
C ILE A 511 18.22 121.31 -4.26
N ARG A 512 18.13 120.96 -2.96
CA ARG A 512 17.73 121.91 -1.91
C ARG A 512 18.71 123.07 -1.81
N LYS A 513 20.02 122.81 -1.89
CA LYS A 513 21.03 123.86 -1.92
C LYS A 513 20.88 124.72 -3.18
N GLN A 514 20.76 124.15 -4.37
CA GLN A 514 20.52 124.90 -5.61
C GLN A 514 19.16 125.63 -5.66
N ALA A 515 18.20 125.25 -4.82
CA ALA A 515 16.95 125.97 -4.60
C ALA A 515 17.16 127.12 -3.62
N GLN A 516 17.90 126.90 -2.52
CA GLN A 516 18.26 127.92 -1.55
C GLN A 516 19.23 128.98 -2.13
N ASP A 517 20.27 128.56 -2.84
CA ASP A 517 21.19 129.43 -3.60
C ASP A 517 20.40 130.31 -4.59
N ARG A 518 19.33 129.78 -5.21
CA ARG A 518 18.39 130.54 -6.06
C ARG A 518 17.42 131.42 -5.27
N GLU A 519 16.99 130.99 -4.09
CA GLU A 519 16.12 131.76 -3.21
C GLU A 519 16.89 132.97 -2.67
N GLU A 520 18.14 132.80 -2.28
CA GLU A 520 19.09 133.87 -1.93
C GLU A 520 19.39 134.78 -3.14
N GLU A 521 19.58 134.24 -4.36
CA GLU A 521 19.71 135.04 -5.59
C GLU A 521 18.43 135.83 -5.93
N MET A 522 17.25 135.26 -5.67
CA MET A 522 15.96 135.92 -5.89
C MET A 522 15.63 136.93 -4.80
N ILE A 523 16.05 136.70 -3.55
CA ILE A 523 15.98 137.66 -2.45
C ILE A 523 16.88 138.86 -2.78
N LEU A 524 18.14 138.65 -3.18
CA LEU A 524 19.02 139.74 -3.62
C LEU A 524 18.42 140.55 -4.79
N LYS A 525 17.81 139.88 -5.77
CA LYS A 525 17.10 140.56 -6.88
C LYS A 525 15.82 141.26 -6.45
N MET A 526 15.16 140.80 -5.37
CA MET A 526 14.00 141.41 -4.77
C MET A 526 14.41 142.62 -3.91
N GLU A 527 15.48 142.53 -3.13
CA GLU A 527 16.08 143.65 -2.40
C GLU A 527 16.54 144.74 -3.38
N GLU A 528 17.26 144.41 -4.46
CA GLU A 528 17.53 145.38 -5.52
C GLU A 528 16.26 145.92 -6.18
N ALA A 529 15.18 145.13 -6.28
CA ALA A 529 13.91 145.58 -6.86
C ALA A 529 13.15 146.51 -5.93
N ASP A 530 13.17 146.26 -4.62
CA ASP A 530 12.58 147.08 -3.58
C ASP A 530 13.42 148.35 -3.33
N ASP A 531 14.73 148.32 -3.52
CA ASP A 531 15.58 149.53 -3.61
C ASP A 531 15.25 150.33 -4.87
N ARG A 532 15.16 149.69 -6.05
CA ARG A 532 14.74 150.35 -7.30
C ARG A 532 13.31 150.91 -7.20
N HIS A 533 12.39 150.22 -6.52
CA HIS A 533 11.04 150.70 -6.24
C HIS A 533 11.01 151.79 -5.16
N SER A 534 11.89 151.75 -4.16
CA SER A 534 12.04 152.81 -3.15
C SER A 534 12.61 154.08 -3.76
N GLN A 535 13.58 153.97 -4.66
CA GLN A 535 14.09 155.09 -5.44
C GLN A 535 13.00 155.64 -6.38
N ALA A 536 12.30 154.79 -7.13
CA ALA A 536 11.22 155.22 -8.02
C ALA A 536 10.02 155.84 -7.28
N THR A 537 9.67 155.34 -6.09
CA THR A 537 8.62 155.95 -5.24
C THR A 537 9.11 157.24 -4.58
N HIS A 538 10.38 157.37 -4.21
CA HIS A 538 10.94 158.64 -3.73
C HIS A 538 11.02 159.69 -4.86
N GLU A 539 11.35 159.29 -6.09
CA GLU A 539 11.25 160.15 -7.27
C GLU A 539 9.80 160.52 -7.56
N MET A 540 8.86 159.58 -7.45
CA MET A 540 7.44 159.84 -7.60
C MET A 540 6.89 160.75 -6.50
N ASP A 541 7.31 160.60 -5.23
CA ASP A 541 6.89 161.45 -4.11
C ASP A 541 7.49 162.85 -4.21
N THR A 542 8.76 162.98 -4.61
CA THR A 542 9.31 164.31 -4.91
C THR A 542 8.68 164.93 -6.16
N MET A 543 8.21 164.12 -7.13
CA MET A 543 7.40 164.59 -8.26
C MET A 543 5.98 164.99 -7.83
N LEU A 544 5.33 164.24 -6.94
CA LEU A 544 4.02 164.55 -6.37
C LEU A 544 4.07 165.77 -5.45
N LEU A 545 5.17 165.99 -4.72
CA LEU A 545 5.42 167.23 -3.99
C LEU A 545 5.62 168.40 -4.95
N LYS A 546 6.37 168.24 -6.04
CA LYS A 546 6.52 169.27 -7.11
C LYS A 546 5.16 169.57 -7.78
N GLN A 547 4.39 168.54 -8.12
CA GLN A 547 3.04 168.66 -8.71
C GLN A 547 2.06 169.30 -7.72
N ASN A 548 2.02 168.92 -6.45
CA ASN A 548 1.15 169.57 -5.46
C ASN A 548 1.54 171.05 -5.26
N LYS A 549 2.83 171.39 -5.29
CA LYS A 549 3.30 172.79 -5.27
C LYS A 549 2.86 173.56 -6.53
N LEU A 550 2.80 172.89 -7.68
CA LEU A 550 2.26 173.46 -8.92
C LEU A 550 0.72 173.57 -8.89
N ILE A 551 0.01 172.57 -8.37
CA ILE A 551 -1.46 172.56 -8.22
C ILE A 551 -1.92 173.62 -7.22
N LEU A 552 -1.16 173.88 -6.14
CA LEU A 552 -1.41 175.01 -5.24
C LEU A 552 -1.24 176.34 -5.98
N LYS A 553 -0.14 176.56 -6.70
CA LYS A 553 0.06 177.76 -7.53
C LYS A 553 -1.04 177.93 -8.58
N LEU A 554 -1.44 176.86 -9.26
CA LEU A 554 -2.52 176.88 -10.24
C LEU A 554 -3.89 177.15 -9.59
N ARG A 555 -4.17 176.62 -8.39
CA ARG A 555 -5.37 176.95 -7.61
C ARG A 555 -5.36 178.41 -7.16
N GLU A 556 -4.21 178.98 -6.82
CA GLU A 556 -4.05 180.40 -6.50
C GLU A 556 -4.22 181.30 -7.73
N GLU A 557 -3.62 180.96 -8.88
CA GLU A 557 -3.84 181.70 -10.12
C GLU A 557 -5.29 181.57 -10.61
N CYS A 558 -5.91 180.39 -10.54
CA CYS A 558 -7.35 180.23 -10.82
C CYS A 558 -8.21 181.06 -9.84
N LYS A 559 -7.84 181.18 -8.56
CA LYS A 559 -8.52 182.10 -7.62
C LYS A 559 -8.33 183.56 -8.02
N LYS A 560 -7.11 183.99 -8.37
CA LYS A 560 -6.82 185.36 -8.84
C LYS A 560 -7.59 185.67 -10.11
N GLN A 561 -7.60 184.76 -11.09
CA GLN A 561 -8.33 184.88 -12.35
C GLN A 561 -9.84 184.88 -12.12
N ALA A 562 -10.39 184.05 -11.23
CA ALA A 562 -11.81 184.10 -10.86
C ALA A 562 -12.20 185.45 -10.24
N ILE A 563 -11.41 185.94 -9.27
CA ILE A 563 -11.63 187.27 -8.64
C ILE A 563 -11.47 188.40 -9.67
N HIS A 564 -10.54 188.28 -10.62
CA HIS A 564 -10.38 189.25 -11.70
C HIS A 564 -11.56 189.23 -12.67
N LEU A 565 -11.99 188.03 -13.10
CA LEU A 565 -13.15 187.83 -13.98
C LEU A 565 -14.41 188.40 -13.33
N GLU A 566 -14.67 188.11 -12.06
CA GLU A 566 -15.84 188.63 -11.34
C GLU A 566 -15.81 190.17 -11.22
N LYS A 567 -14.64 190.77 -10.99
CA LYS A 567 -14.45 192.23 -11.02
C LYS A 567 -14.73 192.82 -12.42
N THR A 568 -14.27 192.17 -13.50
CA THR A 568 -14.62 192.60 -14.87
C THR A 568 -16.10 192.40 -15.19
N ILE A 569 -16.73 191.30 -14.78
CA ILE A 569 -18.16 191.04 -15.01
C ILE A 569 -19.02 192.08 -14.28
N LYS A 570 -18.66 192.46 -13.04
CA LYS A 570 -19.32 193.56 -12.32
C LYS A 570 -19.12 194.92 -13.01
N LYS A 571 -17.92 195.23 -13.53
CA LYS A 571 -17.69 196.43 -14.37
C LYS A 571 -18.53 196.42 -15.65
N TYR A 572 -18.48 195.34 -16.43
CA TYR A 572 -19.17 195.26 -17.73
C TYR A 572 -20.69 195.22 -17.59
N ARG A 573 -21.27 194.59 -16.54
CA ARG A 573 -22.71 194.74 -16.26
C ARG A 573 -23.09 196.20 -15.99
N GLY A 574 -22.30 196.92 -15.20
CA GLY A 574 -22.52 198.35 -14.91
C GLY A 574 -22.34 199.28 -16.12
N GLN A 575 -21.48 198.91 -17.08
CA GLN A 575 -21.33 199.64 -18.35
C GLN A 575 -22.42 199.28 -19.36
N ASN A 576 -22.80 198.00 -19.47
CA ASN A 576 -23.81 197.53 -20.42
C ASN A 576 -25.20 198.10 -20.08
N GLY A 577 -25.55 198.22 -18.79
CA GLY A 577 -26.80 198.90 -18.40
C GLY A 577 -26.88 200.35 -18.88
N LYS A 578 -25.78 201.11 -18.79
CA LYS A 578 -25.70 202.49 -19.27
C LYS A 578 -25.75 202.58 -20.80
N LEU A 579 -25.07 201.68 -21.49
CA LEU A 579 -25.10 201.58 -22.96
C LEU A 579 -26.50 201.19 -23.46
N GLN A 580 -27.17 200.24 -22.82
CA GLN A 580 -28.50 199.77 -23.20
C GLN A 580 -29.58 200.85 -23.00
N GLN A 581 -29.43 201.69 -21.96
CA GLN A 581 -30.27 202.87 -21.76
C GLN A 581 -30.09 203.89 -22.91
N ALA A 582 -28.85 204.29 -23.21
CA ALA A 582 -28.55 205.22 -24.31
C ALA A 582 -28.95 204.68 -25.69
N ASN A 583 -28.80 203.37 -25.94
CA ASN A 583 -29.18 202.77 -27.22
C ASN A 583 -30.71 202.79 -27.43
N SER A 584 -31.51 202.74 -26.36
CA SER A 584 -32.96 202.88 -26.44
C SER A 584 -33.41 204.29 -26.88
N GLU A 585 -32.65 205.33 -26.52
CA GLU A 585 -32.90 206.71 -26.93
C GLU A 585 -32.42 206.98 -28.36
N LEU A 586 -31.30 206.35 -28.75
CA LEU A 586 -30.76 206.42 -30.11
C LEU A 586 -31.67 205.70 -31.12
N MET A 587 -32.20 204.51 -30.82
CA MET A 587 -33.16 203.85 -31.73
C MET A 587 -34.44 204.68 -31.93
N LYS A 588 -34.98 205.28 -30.84
CA LYS A 588 -36.11 206.23 -30.91
C LYS A 588 -35.80 207.55 -31.63
N ARG A 589 -34.54 207.82 -31.99
CA ARG A 589 -34.14 208.88 -32.94
C ARG A 589 -33.95 208.31 -34.36
N MET A 590 -33.40 207.10 -34.48
CA MET A 590 -33.14 206.43 -35.75
C MET A 590 -34.42 206.09 -36.51
N GLU A 591 -35.48 205.62 -35.85
CA GLU A 591 -36.79 205.37 -36.49
C GLU A 591 -37.36 206.62 -37.16
N ARG A 592 -37.25 207.78 -36.48
CA ARG A 592 -37.70 209.09 -36.99
C ARG A 592 -36.82 209.63 -38.12
N MET A 593 -35.56 209.21 -38.21
CA MET A 593 -34.68 209.48 -39.36
C MET A 593 -34.95 208.53 -40.53
N SER A 594 -35.23 207.25 -40.26
CA SER A 594 -35.45 206.24 -41.31
C SER A 594 -36.66 206.59 -42.19
N LEU A 595 -37.79 206.96 -41.56
CA LEU A 595 -39.00 207.44 -42.26
C LEU A 595 -38.78 208.71 -43.09
N ARG A 596 -37.72 209.49 -42.80
CA ARG A 596 -37.35 210.70 -43.53
C ARG A 596 -36.48 210.41 -44.77
N VAL A 597 -35.80 209.25 -44.79
CA VAL A 597 -34.88 208.85 -45.87
C VAL A 597 -35.61 208.06 -46.95
N THR A 598 -36.48 207.11 -46.59
CA THR A 598 -37.22 206.29 -47.58
C THR A 598 -38.16 207.12 -48.46
N GLU A 599 -38.67 208.23 -47.94
CA GLU A 599 -39.46 209.23 -48.69
C GLU A 599 -38.65 209.89 -49.84
N LEU A 600 -37.32 209.96 -49.70
CA LEU A 600 -36.39 210.51 -50.70
C LEU A 600 -35.86 209.44 -51.65
N GLU A 601 -35.66 208.21 -51.17
CA GLU A 601 -35.25 207.07 -52.01
C GLU A 601 -36.30 206.77 -53.11
N ASN A 602 -37.60 206.86 -52.76
CA ASN A 602 -38.70 206.76 -53.73
C ASN A 602 -38.65 207.81 -54.86
N GLN A 603 -37.97 208.94 -54.65
CA GLN A 603 -37.78 209.98 -55.68
C GLN A 603 -36.57 209.68 -56.56
N SER A 604 -35.51 209.08 -56.01
CA SER A 604 -34.29 208.70 -56.74
C SER A 604 -34.54 207.64 -57.80
N ASP A 605 -35.28 206.57 -57.48
CA ASP A 605 -35.53 205.47 -58.42
C ASP A 605 -36.35 205.86 -59.65
N GLN A 606 -37.08 206.98 -59.57
CA GLN A 606 -37.77 207.57 -60.71
C GLN A 606 -36.78 208.10 -61.78
N HIS A 607 -35.56 208.51 -61.39
CA HIS A 607 -34.50 208.92 -62.30
C HIS A 607 -33.74 207.73 -62.92
N VAL A 608 -33.51 206.64 -62.16
CA VAL A 608 -32.82 205.44 -62.67
C VAL A 608 -33.56 204.86 -63.89
N ARG A 609 -34.90 204.83 -63.84
CA ARG A 609 -35.78 204.39 -64.94
C ARG A 609 -35.65 205.20 -66.25
N VAL A 610 -35.02 206.37 -66.22
CA VAL A 610 -34.71 207.18 -67.41
C VAL A 610 -33.35 206.82 -68.00
N HIS A 611 -32.37 206.46 -67.15
CA HIS A 611 -30.98 206.31 -67.55
C HIS A 611 -30.70 205.03 -68.36
N ASP A 612 -31.32 203.88 -68.02
CA ASP A 612 -31.12 202.64 -68.80
C ASP A 612 -31.75 202.70 -70.20
N LYS A 613 -32.82 203.49 -70.42
CA LYS A 613 -33.36 203.73 -71.78
C LYS A 613 -32.35 204.42 -72.72
N MET A 614 -31.35 205.10 -72.16
CA MET A 614 -30.26 205.75 -72.90
C MET A 614 -29.11 204.78 -73.21
N LYS A 615 -29.00 203.68 -72.44
CA LYS A 615 -27.98 202.63 -72.57
C LYS A 615 -28.30 201.65 -73.70
N ASP A 616 -29.56 201.29 -73.87
CA ASP A 616 -30.01 200.46 -75.00
C ASP A 616 -29.77 201.17 -76.36
N ARG A 617 -29.84 202.51 -76.37
CA ARG A 617 -29.55 203.35 -77.54
C ARG A 617 -28.08 203.30 -78.00
N LEU A 618 -27.15 202.93 -77.10
CA LEU A 618 -25.72 202.80 -77.42
C LEU A 618 -25.38 201.44 -78.05
N LYS A 619 -26.07 200.36 -77.66
CA LYS A 619 -25.79 199.01 -78.17
C LYS A 619 -26.10 198.87 -79.67
N SER A 620 -27.19 199.47 -80.16
CA SER A 620 -27.57 199.38 -81.58
C SER A 620 -26.63 200.14 -82.54
N LEU A 621 -25.62 200.84 -82.02
CA LEU A 621 -24.52 201.42 -82.81
C LEU A 621 -23.30 200.49 -82.89
N ASP A 622 -23.04 199.71 -81.84
CA ASP A 622 -21.93 198.73 -81.78
C ASP A 622 -22.18 197.56 -82.75
N GLU A 623 -23.44 197.11 -82.86
CA GLU A 623 -23.88 196.09 -83.82
C GLU A 623 -23.68 196.51 -85.29
N GLN A 624 -23.71 197.82 -85.57
CA GLN A 624 -23.44 198.38 -86.91
C GLN A 624 -21.93 198.45 -87.20
N ALA A 625 -21.09 198.72 -86.20
CA ALA A 625 -19.64 198.73 -86.36
C ALA A 625 -19.09 197.34 -86.69
N GLN A 626 -19.58 196.29 -86.03
CA GLN A 626 -19.13 194.91 -86.31
C GLN A 626 -19.48 194.43 -87.72
N HIS A 627 -20.64 194.83 -88.26
CA HIS A 627 -21.03 194.47 -89.63
C HIS A 627 -20.09 195.01 -90.72
N GLN A 628 -19.40 196.13 -90.47
CA GLN A 628 -18.42 196.68 -91.41
C GLN A 628 -17.08 195.93 -91.36
N ALA A 629 -16.70 195.38 -90.20
CA ALA A 629 -15.46 194.61 -90.05
C ALA A 629 -15.46 193.30 -90.86
N VAL A 630 -16.61 192.65 -91.01
CA VAL A 630 -16.77 191.40 -91.79
C VAL A 630 -16.35 191.59 -93.26
N GLN A 631 -16.72 192.72 -93.88
CA GLN A 631 -16.49 192.98 -95.30
C GLN A 631 -15.01 193.25 -95.64
N LEU A 632 -14.21 193.68 -94.66
CA LEU A 632 -12.80 194.05 -94.86
C LEU A 632 -11.88 192.82 -94.93
N VAL A 633 -12.25 191.71 -94.27
CA VAL A 633 -11.44 190.48 -94.23
C VAL A 633 -11.53 189.69 -95.55
N GLU A 634 -12.71 189.63 -96.17
CA GLU A 634 -12.93 188.90 -97.44
C GLU A 634 -12.12 189.47 -98.62
N ALA A 635 -11.77 190.76 -98.58
CA ALA A 635 -10.92 191.40 -99.58
C ALA A 635 -9.46 190.91 -99.50
N ILE A 636 -8.93 190.67 -98.30
CA ILE A 636 -7.51 190.40 -98.05
C ILE A 636 -7.12 188.96 -98.42
N THR A 637 -8.00 187.97 -98.18
CA THR A 637 -7.73 186.57 -98.54
C THR A 637 -7.83 186.32 -100.04
N LYS A 638 -8.71 187.03 -100.77
CA LYS A 638 -8.72 187.03 -102.25
C LYS A 638 -7.39 187.49 -102.85
N TYR A 639 -6.78 188.54 -102.30
CA TYR A 639 -5.44 189.00 -102.70
C TYR A 639 -4.35 187.95 -102.37
N SER A 640 -4.49 187.26 -101.24
CA SER A 640 -3.59 186.19 -100.79
C SER A 640 -3.65 184.91 -101.63
N GLN A 641 -4.69 184.73 -102.45
CA GLN A 641 -4.81 183.65 -103.43
C GLN A 641 -3.86 183.90 -104.62
N LEU A 642 -4.04 185.05 -105.29
CA LEU A 642 -3.30 185.47 -106.49
C LEU A 642 -1.77 185.60 -106.29
N SER A 643 -1.34 185.91 -105.06
CA SER A 643 0.09 186.05 -104.74
C SER A 643 0.87 184.72 -104.82
N ARG A 644 0.20 183.57 -104.61
CA ARG A 644 0.84 182.24 -104.68
C ARG A 644 1.01 181.72 -106.11
N ASP A 645 0.09 182.03 -107.01
CA ASP A 645 0.22 181.66 -108.43
C ASP A 645 1.44 182.35 -109.07
N ARG A 646 1.78 183.56 -108.60
CA ARG A 646 3.01 184.27 -108.97
C ARG A 646 4.30 183.57 -108.50
N GLN A 647 4.25 182.71 -107.49
CA GLN A 647 5.42 181.97 -106.99
C GLN A 647 5.72 180.67 -107.75
N LEU A 648 4.79 180.16 -108.58
CA LEU A 648 5.07 179.04 -109.49
C LEU A 648 6.15 179.43 -110.52
N LEU A 649 5.99 180.59 -111.15
CA LEU A 649 6.80 181.08 -112.28
C LEU A 649 8.28 181.35 -111.94
N ALA A 650 8.67 181.41 -110.67
CA ALA A 650 10.06 181.67 -110.28
C ALA A 650 10.93 180.39 -110.25
N ARG A 651 10.37 179.26 -109.78
CA ARG A 651 11.16 178.06 -109.46
C ARG A 651 11.68 177.30 -110.69
N GLU A 652 10.99 177.40 -111.82
CA GLU A 652 11.43 176.73 -113.06
C GLU A 652 12.45 177.57 -113.86
N VAL A 653 12.49 178.89 -113.65
CA VAL A 653 13.58 179.75 -114.14
C VAL A 653 14.91 179.38 -113.48
N GLU A 654 14.87 178.94 -112.21
CA GLU A 654 16.06 178.42 -111.51
C GLU A 654 16.48 177.02 -112.00
N PHE A 655 15.52 176.17 -112.43
CA PHE A 655 15.85 174.90 -113.08
C PHE A 655 16.62 175.11 -114.40
N LEU A 656 16.15 176.02 -115.27
CA LEU A 656 16.84 176.36 -116.52
C LEU A 656 18.21 177.03 -116.31
N ARG A 657 18.45 177.67 -115.16
CA ARG A 657 19.79 178.19 -114.78
C ARG A 657 20.82 177.11 -114.48
N SER A 658 20.41 175.84 -114.30
CA SER A 658 21.33 174.71 -114.10
C SER A 658 22.20 174.39 -115.31
N GLN A 659 22.04 175.08 -116.45
CA GLN A 659 22.86 174.87 -117.65
C GLN A 659 24.09 175.78 -117.81
N LEU A 660 24.29 176.87 -117.02
CA LEU A 660 25.27 177.92 -117.41
C LEU A 660 26.48 178.26 -116.51
N HIS A 661 26.61 177.71 -115.28
CA HIS A 661 27.92 177.48 -114.62
C HIS A 661 28.73 178.75 -114.11
N LYS A 662 29.67 178.54 -113.15
CA LYS A 662 30.80 179.42 -112.69
C LYS A 662 30.56 180.78 -111.94
N ALA A 663 31.17 180.88 -110.73
CA ALA A 663 31.88 182.04 -110.08
C ALA A 663 31.30 182.83 -108.84
N SER A 664 32.02 182.70 -107.69
CA SER A 664 32.46 183.71 -106.66
C SER A 664 31.61 184.31 -105.48
N GLN A 665 32.05 183.98 -104.23
CA GLN A 665 32.42 184.82 -103.03
C GLN A 665 31.46 185.70 -102.12
N THR A 666 31.45 185.35 -100.80
CA THR A 666 31.65 186.13 -99.51
C THR A 666 30.73 187.26 -98.91
N SER A 667 30.43 187.14 -97.58
CA SER A 667 30.45 188.18 -96.47
C SER A 667 29.44 189.38 -96.44
N THR A 668 29.07 190.13 -95.35
CA THR A 668 29.32 190.19 -93.86
C THR A 668 28.34 191.14 -93.06
N GLU A 669 28.20 190.98 -91.72
CA GLU A 669 28.07 192.00 -90.59
C GLU A 669 26.84 192.96 -90.21
N VAL A 670 26.30 192.85 -88.94
CA VAL A 670 26.29 193.82 -87.74
C VAL A 670 25.29 195.06 -87.46
N LEU A 671 24.66 195.13 -86.23
CA LEU A 671 24.15 196.26 -85.29
C LEU A 671 22.78 197.13 -85.34
N ARG A 672 22.09 197.32 -84.14
CA ARG A 672 21.32 198.48 -83.45
C ARG A 672 19.87 199.12 -83.77
N LEU A 673 19.00 199.31 -82.71
CA LEU A 673 18.06 200.44 -82.17
C LEU A 673 16.79 201.20 -82.84
N ASN A 674 15.61 201.33 -82.11
CA ASN A 674 14.53 202.43 -81.81
C ASN A 674 13.70 203.41 -82.84
N SER A 675 12.36 203.85 -82.66
CA SER A 675 11.57 205.13 -83.16
C SER A 675 10.00 205.11 -83.64
N SER A 676 9.21 206.26 -83.86
CA SER A 676 7.69 206.37 -84.29
C SER A 676 6.90 207.78 -84.57
N SER A 677 5.69 207.85 -85.29
CA SER A 677 4.37 208.71 -85.18
C SER A 677 3.76 209.90 -86.12
N LYS A 678 2.36 210.07 -86.29
CA LYS A 678 1.38 211.31 -86.42
C LYS A 678 0.42 211.77 -87.68
N VAL A 679 -0.74 212.52 -87.47
CA VAL A 679 -1.73 213.51 -88.25
C VAL A 679 -2.82 213.11 -89.36
N LEU A 680 -3.92 213.79 -89.92
CA LEU A 680 -4.88 215.04 -89.88
C LEU A 680 -6.28 214.83 -90.71
N VAL A 681 -7.31 215.63 -91.25
CA VAL A 681 -7.81 217.07 -91.61
C VAL A 681 -9.40 217.28 -91.99
N ASP A 682 -9.96 218.54 -92.21
CA ASP A 682 -11.10 219.18 -93.08
C ASP A 682 -12.71 219.35 -92.87
N ASP A 683 -13.48 220.17 -93.70
CA ASP A 683 -14.72 221.06 -93.40
C ASP A 683 -15.91 221.32 -94.50
N ILE A 684 -17.01 222.14 -94.24
CA ILE A 684 -18.02 222.93 -95.12
C ILE A 684 -19.63 222.71 -95.12
N LEU A 685 -20.48 223.81 -95.21
CA LEU A 685 -21.91 224.05 -95.76
C LEU A 685 -23.31 224.03 -94.95
N ASN A 686 -24.13 225.12 -95.11
CA ASN A 686 -25.64 225.40 -95.20
C ASN A 686 -26.85 224.91 -94.29
N THR A 687 -27.77 225.88 -93.96
CA THR A 687 -29.30 225.91 -93.85
C THR A 687 -30.24 225.29 -92.74
N MET A 688 -31.12 226.15 -92.14
CA MET A 688 -32.56 226.03 -91.66
C MET A 688 -33.02 225.11 -90.46
N THR A 689 -34.10 225.32 -89.65
CA THR A 689 -34.94 226.48 -89.13
C THR A 689 -36.02 226.08 -88.05
N LYS A 690 -36.40 227.02 -87.12
CA LYS A 690 -37.77 227.33 -86.54
C LYS A 690 -38.53 226.30 -85.61
N ASP A 691 -39.51 226.62 -84.70
CA ASP A 691 -40.24 227.86 -84.29
C ASP A 691 -40.87 227.87 -82.83
N GLU A 692 -41.04 229.09 -82.26
CA GLU A 692 -41.99 229.75 -81.26
C GLU A 692 -42.87 229.06 -80.15
N ARG A 693 -42.90 229.66 -78.90
CA ARG A 693 -44.06 229.99 -77.96
C ARG A 693 -43.64 230.45 -76.52
N ASP A 694 -44.53 231.09 -75.71
CA ASP A 694 -44.20 232.02 -74.56
C ASP A 694 -44.74 231.70 -73.10
N GLY A 695 -44.27 232.42 -72.03
CA GLY A 695 -45.13 232.82 -70.84
C GLY A 695 -44.66 232.86 -69.33
N THR A 696 -44.28 234.04 -68.78
CA THR A 696 -44.59 234.75 -67.46
C THR A 696 -44.78 234.17 -66.00
N ILE A 697 -44.46 235.04 -64.98
CA ILE A 697 -45.11 235.34 -63.63
C ILE A 697 -44.62 234.72 -62.26
N ALA A 698 -44.86 235.41 -61.10
CA ALA A 698 -44.38 235.11 -59.70
C ALA A 698 -45.11 235.85 -58.49
N LEU A 699 -44.65 235.66 -57.22
CA LEU A 699 -44.92 236.32 -55.86
C LEU A 699 -45.80 235.59 -54.75
N ILE A 700 -45.40 235.68 -53.43
CA ILE A 700 -46.20 235.70 -52.11
C ILE A 700 -46.86 234.35 -51.58
N PRO A 701 -47.34 234.05 -50.29
CA PRO A 701 -47.52 234.73 -48.94
C PRO A 701 -47.16 234.00 -47.55
N GLU A 702 -47.26 234.74 -46.40
CA GLU A 702 -47.77 234.54 -44.96
C GLU A 702 -47.72 233.27 -43.97
N LEU A 703 -47.28 233.50 -42.68
CA LEU A 703 -47.79 233.08 -41.28
C LEU A 703 -47.75 231.57 -40.73
N GLN A 704 -47.92 231.08 -39.44
CA GLN A 704 -48.00 231.55 -37.99
C GLN A 704 -47.94 230.44 -36.82
N LEU A 705 -47.71 230.84 -35.52
CA LEU A 705 -48.21 230.39 -34.14
C LEU A 705 -47.92 229.05 -33.29
N ASN A 706 -47.38 229.19 -32.03
CA ASN A 706 -47.79 228.74 -30.62
C ASN A 706 -47.62 227.34 -29.81
N ILE A 707 -46.82 227.35 -28.68
CA ILE A 707 -46.93 226.87 -27.21
C ILE A 707 -46.69 225.42 -26.53
N PRO A 708 -47.30 224.90 -25.38
CA PRO A 708 -46.58 224.56 -24.07
C PRO A 708 -46.90 223.30 -23.11
N ASP A 709 -46.08 223.09 -22.02
CA ASP A 709 -46.34 222.72 -20.54
C ASP A 709 -46.48 221.30 -19.78
N LEU A 710 -45.89 221.25 -18.53
CA LEU A 710 -46.17 220.55 -17.18
C LEU A 710 -46.04 218.98 -16.86
N PRO A 711 -46.49 218.32 -15.71
CA PRO A 711 -45.74 218.10 -14.41
C PRO A 711 -45.86 216.75 -13.53
N ALA A 712 -44.93 216.54 -12.55
CA ALA A 712 -44.93 216.01 -11.11
C ALA A 712 -45.67 214.75 -10.46
N LYS A 713 -44.98 214.10 -9.44
CA LYS A 713 -45.38 213.71 -8.01
C LYS A 713 -45.69 212.22 -7.52
N ILE A 714 -45.41 211.93 -6.20
CA ILE A 714 -45.99 210.95 -5.19
C ILE A 714 -45.18 209.69 -4.70
N ASP A 715 -45.46 209.23 -3.44
CA ASP A 715 -44.74 208.31 -2.50
C ASP A 715 -45.61 207.12 -1.95
N LEU A 716 -45.02 206.10 -1.25
CA LEU A 716 -45.46 205.43 0.04
C LEU A 716 -45.09 203.92 0.31
N GLU A 717 -44.58 203.68 1.54
CA GLU A 717 -44.75 202.60 2.59
C GLU A 717 -44.80 201.03 2.41
N ASP A 718 -44.11 200.37 3.37
CA ASP A 718 -44.51 199.25 4.28
C ASP A 718 -44.21 197.71 4.17
N THR A 719 -43.54 197.23 5.24
CA THR A 719 -43.75 196.00 6.08
C THR A 719 -43.13 194.59 5.83
N PHE A 720 -42.48 194.09 6.92
CA PHE A 720 -42.39 192.70 7.49
C PHE A 720 -41.80 191.53 6.65
N SER A 721 -40.70 190.85 7.06
CA SER A 721 -40.50 189.82 8.14
C SER A 721 -40.63 188.37 7.59
N GLU A 722 -40.06 187.28 8.15
CA GLU A 722 -39.13 187.03 9.28
C GLU A 722 -38.46 185.64 9.13
N THR A 723 -37.25 185.42 9.70
CA THR A 723 -36.60 184.10 9.99
C THR A 723 -36.32 183.15 8.79
N GLY A 724 -35.43 182.13 8.87
CA GLY A 724 -34.45 181.76 9.90
C GLY A 724 -33.70 180.46 9.53
N MET A 725 -32.49 180.26 10.10
CA MET A 725 -31.42 179.30 9.74
C MET A 725 -30.67 179.61 8.44
#